data_AF-A0A9P8FH38-F1
#
_entry.id   AF-A0A9P8FH38-F1
#
_cell.length_a   1.000
_cell.length_b   1.000
_cell.length_c   1.000
_cell.angle_alpha   90.00
_cell.angle_beta   90.00
_cell.angle_gamma   90.00
#
_symmetry.space_group_name_H-M   'P 1'
#
loop_
_entity.id
_entity.type
_entity.pdbx_description
1 polymer ?
#
loop_
_entity_poly.entity_id
_entity_poly.type
_entity_poly.pdbx_seq_one_letter_code
_entity_poly.pdbx_strand_id
1 'polypeptide(L)'
;CFAIACGGRPDGENVAMTLARWLCGLALVAFNLWVKLDAHRVVKDYAWYWGDFFYLIDQELTFDGVFEMAPHPMYSVGYVGFYGISLMAASYKVLFISIIAHAAQFAFLTIVENPHIEKTYNPPTPKKRRESESDREPPKSATPESGHINGYPPIATTEKPSSVHNILGFHNMDLHRVTDVSVLLMQSYLFSVAVLTPSTPLWQTAFVVNAVAWRLWYSLGIGYILDRQSNKKKWARHFVKYGESTEEAWRQWKGLYHLSMSMCTASFLCAALKMYNLPPDWTYGLALLRHVLGMAMIALQIWTSFSIYESLGEFGWFFGDFFFDHASKLTYGGIYRFLNNPERVLGLAGLWGVALITWSKTIFFLALLSHLLTLVFIQFVERPHMEKLYGRSLRQDSGLSKSLKRSLPSPLKHWQGSVDRVLEDSMDFLEDFIDSARPKLASSMDTFVRDTRTLFKNYPARISITRLAPDLAGFDPKDYSLEIEGTPASGTSESERYSGREGEIGQVPQQRVDQYKTLTFEYGAPIKVRWQAPANHRENDWIGLYMVADNSSRDVTRVGSQGRWIATTKGVYDSVTAETGILVSSHQVTKDGKQYATGEVEFSGDKLWWTHGVFEFRYHHDGKHNVMATSRPFEIRIGKFDEDDVQFDNINLARSAVEQALLPVVQNCFDRDPEVAPRTADDMFGDGLEREGRYARRVVFAIHQMFGIEFAPEVVLADGSVQNLAWRICNAKKVLAPYSMTPSRGRSTPAEMKA
;
A
#
# COMPACT_ATOMS: atom_id res chain seq x y z
N CYS A 1 -7.02 -28.03 -54.25
CA CYS A 1 -7.93 -27.69 -55.38
C CYS A 1 -8.48 -26.26 -55.29
N PHE A 2 -9.25 -25.90 -54.24
CA PHE A 2 -9.83 -24.55 -54.11
C PHE A 2 -8.78 -23.42 -54.13
N ALA A 3 -7.68 -23.56 -53.37
CA ALA A 3 -6.60 -22.57 -53.35
C ALA A 3 -5.90 -22.37 -54.71
N ILE A 4 -5.80 -23.44 -55.51
CA ILE A 4 -5.23 -23.39 -56.86
C ILE A 4 -6.20 -22.65 -57.79
N ALA A 5 -7.50 -22.96 -57.71
CA ALA A 5 -8.54 -22.32 -58.52
C ALA A 5 -8.73 -20.83 -58.19
N CYS A 6 -8.48 -20.43 -56.94
CA CYS A 6 -8.59 -19.04 -56.48
C CYS A 6 -7.24 -18.30 -56.46
N GLY A 7 -6.16 -18.94 -56.92
CA GLY A 7 -4.81 -18.41 -56.87
C GLY A 7 -4.53 -17.45 -58.03
N GLY A 8 -3.79 -16.37 -57.76
CA GLY A 8 -3.43 -15.39 -58.78
C GLY A 8 -2.18 -14.59 -58.44
N ARG A 9 -1.76 -13.73 -59.37
CA ARG A 9 -0.72 -12.73 -59.14
C ARG A 9 -1.40 -11.38 -58.91
N PRO A 10 -1.12 -10.68 -57.79
CA PRO A 10 -1.64 -9.33 -57.57
C PRO A 10 -1.14 -8.36 -58.64
N ASP A 11 -2.03 -7.46 -59.08
CA ASP A 11 -1.69 -6.43 -60.06
C ASP A 11 -0.60 -5.50 -59.52
N GLY A 12 0.47 -5.31 -60.30
CA GLY A 12 1.60 -4.45 -59.92
C GLY A 12 2.59 -5.06 -58.90
N GLU A 13 2.46 -6.35 -58.54
CA GLU A 13 3.41 -7.02 -57.63
C GLU A 13 4.81 -7.13 -58.25
N ASN A 14 5.82 -6.56 -57.58
CA ASN A 14 7.22 -6.68 -57.98
C ASN A 14 7.78 -8.09 -57.68
N VAL A 15 8.87 -8.47 -58.37
CA VAL A 15 9.46 -9.82 -58.23
C VAL A 15 9.92 -10.09 -56.79
N ALA A 16 10.46 -9.09 -56.11
CA ALA A 16 10.92 -9.22 -54.72
C ALA A 16 9.77 -9.56 -53.76
N MET A 17 8.62 -8.91 -53.90
CA MET A 17 7.42 -9.15 -53.09
C MET A 17 6.82 -10.51 -53.42
N THR A 18 6.77 -10.90 -54.70
CA THR A 18 6.36 -12.26 -55.09
C THR A 18 7.26 -13.31 -54.44
N LEU A 19 8.59 -13.14 -54.50
CA LEU A 19 9.55 -14.06 -53.87
C LEU A 19 9.36 -14.10 -52.35
N ALA A 20 9.27 -12.95 -51.69
CA ALA A 20 9.06 -12.87 -50.25
C ALA A 20 7.76 -13.57 -49.81
N ARG A 21 6.67 -13.34 -50.56
CA ARG A 21 5.35 -13.94 -50.31
C ARG A 21 5.38 -15.45 -50.45
N TRP A 22 6.01 -15.96 -51.51
CA TRP A 22 6.16 -17.41 -51.73
C TRP A 22 7.10 -18.07 -50.72
N LEU A 23 8.25 -17.46 -50.42
CA LEU A 23 9.19 -17.97 -49.42
C LEU A 23 8.55 -18.01 -48.04
N CYS A 24 7.85 -16.96 -47.64
CA CYS A 24 7.12 -16.91 -46.38
C CYS A 24 6.02 -17.97 -46.34
N GLY A 25 5.21 -18.09 -47.39
CA GLY A 25 4.15 -19.10 -47.45
C GLY A 25 4.68 -20.54 -47.39
N LEU A 26 5.75 -20.84 -48.13
CA LEU A 26 6.42 -22.14 -48.07
C LEU A 26 7.02 -22.42 -46.69
N ALA A 27 7.62 -21.42 -46.03
CA ALA A 27 8.12 -21.54 -44.68
C ALA A 27 7.00 -21.87 -43.68
N LEU A 28 5.84 -21.21 -43.79
CA LEU A 28 4.67 -21.48 -42.93
C LEU A 28 4.10 -22.89 -43.17
N VAL A 29 4.08 -23.37 -44.41
CA VAL A 29 3.67 -24.75 -44.74
C VAL A 29 4.67 -25.78 -44.21
N ALA A 30 5.98 -25.54 -44.37
CA ALA A 30 7.01 -26.41 -43.83
C ALA A 30 6.96 -26.49 -42.30
N PHE A 31 6.79 -25.34 -41.65
CA PHE A 31 6.61 -25.27 -40.20
C PHE A 31 5.32 -25.97 -39.75
N ASN A 32 4.22 -25.83 -40.49
CA ASN A 32 2.98 -26.54 -40.24
C ASN A 32 3.17 -28.08 -40.27
N LEU A 33 3.87 -28.56 -41.30
CA LEU A 33 4.18 -29.98 -41.45
C LEU A 33 5.03 -30.48 -40.27
N TRP A 34 6.06 -29.73 -39.89
CA TRP A 34 6.87 -30.05 -38.72
C TRP A 34 6.03 -30.14 -37.43
N VAL A 35 5.16 -29.15 -37.17
CA VAL A 35 4.26 -29.16 -36.00
C VAL A 35 3.36 -30.39 -36.00
N LYS A 36 2.79 -30.77 -37.15
CA LYS A 36 1.90 -31.93 -37.26
C LYS A 36 2.64 -33.24 -37.04
N LEU A 37 3.83 -33.39 -37.63
CA LEU A 37 4.66 -34.59 -37.47
C LEU A 37 5.17 -34.74 -36.03
N ASP A 38 5.62 -33.64 -35.40
CA ASP A 38 6.07 -33.70 -34.01
C ASP A 38 4.91 -33.93 -33.04
N ALA A 39 3.74 -33.32 -33.29
CA ALA A 39 2.55 -33.60 -32.49
C ALA A 39 2.13 -35.08 -32.61
N HIS A 40 2.09 -35.64 -33.81
CA HIS A 40 1.77 -37.06 -34.05
C HIS A 40 2.78 -38.00 -33.37
N ARG A 41 4.08 -37.65 -33.39
CA ARG A 41 5.13 -38.38 -32.65
C ARG A 41 4.82 -38.51 -31.17
N VAL A 42 4.22 -37.49 -30.56
CA VAL A 42 3.91 -37.41 -29.12
C VAL A 42 2.60 -38.12 -28.80
N VAL A 43 1.49 -37.79 -29.48
CA VAL A 43 0.16 -38.34 -29.16
C VAL A 43 -0.09 -39.74 -29.72
N LYS A 44 0.67 -40.15 -30.74
CA LYS A 44 0.51 -41.42 -31.49
C LYS A 44 -0.86 -41.55 -32.17
N ASP A 45 -1.06 -42.62 -32.93
CA ASP A 45 -2.26 -42.83 -33.74
C ASP A 45 -3.55 -42.84 -32.90
N TYR A 46 -3.49 -43.42 -31.70
CA TYR A 46 -4.66 -43.57 -30.85
C TYR A 46 -5.33 -42.24 -30.49
N ALA A 47 -4.58 -41.29 -29.93
CA ALA A 47 -5.11 -39.97 -29.60
C ALA A 47 -5.25 -39.07 -30.85
N TRP A 48 -4.44 -39.28 -31.90
CA TRP A 48 -4.58 -38.53 -33.17
C TRP A 48 -5.94 -38.73 -33.86
N TYR A 49 -6.52 -39.92 -33.72
CA TYR A 49 -7.83 -40.28 -34.30
C TYR A 49 -8.97 -40.26 -33.26
N TRP A 50 -8.82 -39.59 -32.12
CA TRP A 50 -9.84 -39.51 -31.06
C TRP A 50 -10.29 -40.88 -30.55
N GLY A 51 -9.37 -41.85 -30.46
CA GLY A 51 -9.67 -43.20 -29.97
C GLY A 51 -10.17 -43.22 -28.52
N ASP A 52 -9.88 -42.17 -27.75
CA ASP A 52 -10.34 -41.91 -26.38
C ASP A 52 -11.85 -41.63 -26.28
N PHE A 53 -12.54 -41.33 -27.38
CA PHE A 53 -14.01 -41.26 -27.42
C PHE A 53 -14.67 -42.65 -27.38
N PHE A 54 -13.95 -43.69 -27.80
CA PHE A 54 -14.50 -45.04 -28.01
C PHE A 54 -13.94 -46.07 -27.03
N TYR A 55 -12.67 -45.91 -26.67
CA TYR A 55 -11.94 -46.83 -25.81
C TYR A 55 -11.25 -45.99 -24.73
N LEU A 56 -11.19 -46.47 -23.49
CA LEU A 56 -10.39 -45.83 -22.45
C LEU A 56 -9.10 -46.63 -22.29
N ILE A 57 -7.96 -46.01 -22.59
CA ILE A 57 -6.65 -46.57 -22.33
C ILE A 57 -5.98 -45.68 -21.29
N ASP A 58 -5.46 -46.27 -20.21
CA ASP A 58 -4.63 -45.58 -19.22
C ASP A 58 -3.31 -45.16 -19.90
N GLN A 59 -3.32 -43.98 -20.51
CA GLN A 59 -2.14 -43.29 -21.00
C GLN A 59 -1.94 -42.02 -20.20
N GLU A 60 -0.75 -41.90 -19.59
CA GLU A 60 -0.33 -40.65 -18.98
C GLU A 60 -0.09 -39.60 -20.08
N LEU A 61 -0.65 -38.39 -19.90
CA LEU A 61 -0.44 -37.25 -20.78
C LEU A 61 1.04 -36.86 -20.76
N THR A 62 1.80 -37.27 -21.79
CA THR A 62 3.20 -36.88 -21.95
C THR A 62 3.28 -35.55 -22.69
N PHE A 63 3.86 -34.54 -22.03
CA PHE A 63 4.07 -33.22 -22.61
C PHE A 63 5.52 -33.10 -23.12
N ASP A 64 5.75 -33.48 -24.37
CA ASP A 64 7.06 -33.37 -25.06
C ASP A 64 6.93 -32.56 -26.36
N GLY A 65 8.05 -31.99 -26.81
CA GLY A 65 8.17 -31.29 -28.08
C GLY A 65 7.23 -30.09 -28.23
N VAL A 66 6.46 -30.08 -29.31
CA VAL A 66 5.53 -29.01 -29.69
C VAL A 66 4.42 -28.75 -28.65
N PHE A 67 4.12 -29.71 -27.76
CA PHE A 67 3.18 -29.52 -26.64
C PHE A 67 3.76 -28.71 -25.46
N GLU A 68 5.08 -28.45 -25.43
CA GLU A 68 5.69 -27.45 -24.53
C GLU A 68 5.46 -26.02 -25.04
N MET A 69 5.25 -25.86 -26.35
CA MET A 69 5.16 -24.57 -27.04
C MET A 69 3.73 -23.99 -27.04
N ALA A 70 2.71 -24.85 -27.19
CA ALA A 70 1.31 -24.45 -27.26
C ALA A 70 0.40 -25.49 -26.59
N PRO A 71 -0.78 -25.09 -26.07
CA PRO A 71 -1.70 -25.98 -25.36
C PRO A 71 -2.29 -27.07 -26.26
N HIS A 72 -2.77 -26.68 -27.44
CA HIS A 72 -3.33 -27.60 -28.44
C HIS A 72 -2.66 -27.36 -29.78
N PRO A 73 -1.40 -27.79 -29.95
CA PRO A 73 -0.60 -27.43 -31.11
C PRO A 73 -1.21 -27.93 -32.42
N MET A 74 -1.91 -29.07 -32.42
CA MET A 74 -2.61 -29.58 -33.60
C MET A 74 -3.75 -28.65 -34.07
N TYR A 75 -4.38 -27.93 -33.15
CA TYR A 75 -5.57 -27.10 -33.37
C TYR A 75 -5.20 -25.62 -33.53
N SER A 76 -4.05 -25.19 -32.98
CA SER A 76 -3.57 -23.81 -32.97
C SER A 76 -2.46 -23.56 -34.00
N VAL A 77 -1.19 -23.63 -33.59
CA VAL A 77 -0.02 -23.41 -34.47
C VAL A 77 0.00 -24.37 -35.67
N GLY A 78 -0.59 -25.56 -35.52
CA GLY A 78 -0.77 -26.58 -36.54
C GLY A 78 -1.78 -26.24 -37.62
N TYR A 79 -2.33 -25.03 -37.66
CA TYR A 79 -3.13 -24.51 -38.78
C TYR A 79 -2.44 -23.39 -39.56
N VAL A 80 -1.25 -22.95 -39.15
CA VAL A 80 -0.49 -21.88 -39.79
C VAL A 80 -0.23 -22.11 -41.29
N GLY A 81 -0.16 -23.37 -41.74
CA GLY A 81 0.03 -23.72 -43.15
C GLY A 81 -1.13 -23.27 -44.05
N PHE A 82 -2.35 -23.20 -43.52
CA PHE A 82 -3.51 -22.68 -44.26
C PHE A 82 -3.32 -21.19 -44.61
N TYR A 83 -2.75 -20.42 -43.68
CA TYR A 83 -2.39 -19.01 -43.91
C TYR A 83 -1.18 -18.89 -44.85
N GLY A 84 -0.24 -19.82 -44.81
CA GLY A 84 0.84 -19.92 -45.80
C GLY A 84 0.30 -20.14 -47.22
N ILE A 85 -0.67 -21.02 -47.38
CA ILE A 85 -1.34 -21.29 -48.65
C ILE A 85 -2.16 -20.08 -49.13
N SER A 86 -2.85 -19.38 -48.23
CA SER A 86 -3.58 -18.16 -48.61
C SER A 86 -2.65 -17.03 -49.06
N LEU A 87 -1.48 -16.92 -48.43
CA LEU A 87 -0.41 -16.00 -48.79
C LEU A 87 0.16 -16.34 -50.17
N MET A 88 0.46 -17.62 -50.46
CA MET A 88 0.94 -18.08 -51.77
C MET A 88 -0.11 -17.92 -52.88
N ALA A 89 -1.38 -18.17 -52.58
CA ALA A 89 -2.49 -17.97 -53.51
C ALA A 89 -2.81 -16.48 -53.75
N ALA A 90 -2.31 -15.59 -52.90
CA ALA A 90 -2.62 -14.15 -52.91
C ALA A 90 -4.13 -13.86 -52.99
N SER A 91 -4.93 -14.62 -52.23
CA SER A 91 -6.38 -14.66 -52.39
C SER A 91 -7.11 -14.52 -51.06
N TYR A 92 -7.91 -13.46 -50.93
CA TYR A 92 -8.74 -13.24 -49.74
C TYR A 92 -9.81 -14.32 -49.55
N LYS A 93 -10.31 -14.93 -50.64
CA LYS A 93 -11.24 -16.08 -50.56
C LYS A 93 -10.57 -17.26 -49.85
N VAL A 94 -9.30 -17.52 -50.19
CA VAL A 94 -8.50 -18.58 -49.56
C VAL A 94 -8.14 -18.21 -48.13
N LEU A 95 -7.91 -16.93 -47.83
CA LEU A 95 -7.70 -16.46 -46.46
C LEU A 95 -8.95 -16.68 -45.59
N PHE A 96 -10.13 -16.27 -46.04
CA PHE A 96 -11.36 -16.42 -45.26
C PHE A 96 -11.75 -17.88 -45.04
N ILE A 97 -11.62 -18.74 -46.05
CA ILE A 97 -11.89 -20.17 -45.86
C ILE A 97 -10.89 -20.80 -44.89
N SER A 98 -9.63 -20.31 -44.87
CA SER A 98 -8.62 -20.74 -43.90
C SER A 98 -8.97 -20.30 -42.47
N ILE A 99 -9.46 -19.07 -42.29
CA ILE A 99 -9.94 -18.56 -41.00
C ILE A 99 -11.14 -19.38 -40.52
N ILE A 100 -12.13 -19.63 -41.39
CA ILE A 100 -13.31 -20.43 -41.06
C ILE A 100 -12.91 -21.86 -40.68
N ALA A 101 -12.01 -22.48 -41.44
CA ALA A 101 -11.51 -23.82 -41.14
C ALA A 101 -10.81 -23.86 -39.77
N HIS A 102 -9.96 -22.88 -39.48
CA HIS A 102 -9.27 -22.78 -38.20
C HIS A 102 -10.25 -22.52 -37.03
N ALA A 103 -11.23 -21.64 -37.24
CA ALA A 103 -12.27 -21.36 -36.25
C ALA A 103 -13.16 -22.58 -35.97
N ALA A 104 -13.53 -23.34 -37.00
CA ALA A 104 -14.27 -24.59 -36.86
C ALA A 104 -13.47 -25.62 -36.05
N GLN A 105 -12.16 -25.68 -36.25
CA GLN A 105 -11.28 -26.54 -35.46
C GLN A 105 -11.25 -26.14 -33.98
N PHE A 106 -11.16 -24.84 -33.68
CA PHE A 106 -11.25 -24.35 -32.30
C PHE A 106 -12.64 -24.56 -31.68
N ALA A 107 -13.70 -24.44 -32.48
CA ALA A 107 -15.05 -24.73 -32.02
C ALA A 107 -15.19 -26.22 -31.65
N PHE A 108 -14.67 -27.13 -32.46
CA PHE A 108 -14.61 -28.55 -32.13
C PHE A 108 -13.80 -28.80 -30.84
N LEU A 109 -12.61 -28.20 -30.73
CA LEU A 109 -11.76 -28.31 -29.54
C LEU A 109 -12.52 -27.85 -28.28
N THR A 110 -13.19 -26.71 -28.34
CA THR A 110 -13.82 -26.09 -27.16
C THR A 110 -15.15 -26.76 -26.79
N ILE A 111 -15.94 -27.17 -27.78
CA ILE A 111 -17.31 -27.69 -27.56
C ILE A 111 -17.31 -29.21 -27.33
N VAL A 112 -16.38 -29.93 -27.96
CA VAL A 112 -16.39 -31.40 -28.01
C VAL A 112 -15.20 -31.98 -27.25
N GLU A 113 -13.98 -31.58 -27.60
CA GLU A 113 -12.78 -32.25 -27.13
C GLU A 113 -12.37 -31.84 -25.70
N ASN A 114 -12.35 -30.55 -25.36
CA ASN A 114 -12.00 -30.08 -24.02
C ASN A 114 -12.94 -30.64 -22.94
N PRO A 115 -14.29 -30.59 -23.10
CA PRO A 115 -15.19 -31.21 -22.12
C PRO A 115 -14.98 -32.72 -21.98
N HIS A 116 -14.62 -33.41 -23.07
CA HIS A 116 -14.29 -34.84 -23.04
C HIS A 116 -12.98 -35.10 -22.30
N ILE A 117 -11.93 -34.32 -22.58
CA ILE A 117 -10.62 -34.42 -21.91
C ILE A 117 -10.77 -34.17 -20.41
N GLU A 118 -11.48 -33.12 -20.01
CA GLU A 118 -11.70 -32.79 -18.60
C GLU A 118 -12.44 -33.90 -17.86
N LYS A 119 -13.51 -34.42 -18.47
CA LYS A 119 -14.28 -35.52 -17.89
C LYS A 119 -13.46 -36.81 -17.74
N THR A 120 -12.58 -37.09 -18.69
CA THR A 120 -11.87 -38.38 -18.80
C THR A 120 -10.56 -38.39 -18.03
N TYR A 121 -9.77 -37.32 -18.12
CA TYR A 121 -8.41 -37.25 -17.59
C TYR A 121 -8.26 -36.37 -16.33
N ASN A 122 -9.23 -35.48 -16.06
CA ASN A 122 -9.23 -34.62 -14.87
C ASN A 122 -10.52 -34.82 -14.04
N PRO A 123 -10.81 -36.04 -13.55
CA PRO A 123 -12.00 -36.27 -12.76
C PRO A 123 -11.99 -35.35 -11.52
N PRO A 124 -13.14 -34.73 -11.18
CA PRO A 124 -13.21 -33.80 -10.06
C PRO A 124 -12.76 -34.51 -8.78
N THR A 125 -11.87 -33.86 -8.03
CA THR A 125 -11.45 -34.36 -6.71
C THR A 125 -12.69 -34.68 -5.87
N PRO A 126 -12.81 -35.90 -5.31
CA PRO A 126 -13.96 -36.25 -4.51
C PRO A 126 -14.13 -35.23 -3.40
N LYS A 127 -15.34 -34.68 -3.26
CA LYS A 127 -15.67 -33.76 -2.16
C LYS A 127 -15.20 -34.41 -0.87
N LYS A 128 -14.29 -33.72 -0.15
CA LYS A 128 -13.88 -34.13 1.19
C LYS A 128 -15.16 -34.16 2.03
N ARG A 129 -15.71 -35.36 2.24
CA ARG A 129 -16.85 -35.58 3.12
C ARG A 129 -16.39 -35.01 4.45
N ARG A 130 -17.08 -33.98 4.97
CA ARG A 130 -16.87 -33.55 6.35
C ARG A 130 -17.03 -34.82 7.17
N GLU A 131 -15.92 -35.32 7.70
CA GLU A 131 -15.98 -36.31 8.76
C GLU A 131 -16.89 -35.72 9.82
N SER A 132 -17.90 -36.49 10.20
CA SER A 132 -18.79 -36.16 11.27
C SER A 132 -17.95 -35.97 12.52
N GLU A 133 -17.59 -34.72 12.85
CA GLU A 133 -17.32 -34.31 14.23
C GLU A 133 -18.66 -34.42 14.98
N SER A 134 -19.05 -35.66 15.32
CA SER A 134 -19.82 -35.90 16.53
C SER A 134 -18.87 -35.69 17.71
N ASP A 135 -19.29 -34.83 18.64
CA ASP A 135 -18.68 -34.55 19.96
C ASP A 135 -17.63 -33.43 20.07
N ARG A 136 -17.88 -32.29 19.41
CA ARG A 136 -17.44 -30.99 19.96
C ARG A 136 -18.61 -30.01 19.98
N GLU A 137 -18.84 -29.43 21.15
CA GLU A 137 -19.87 -28.43 21.42
C GLU A 137 -19.91 -27.35 20.32
N PRO A 138 -21.11 -26.88 19.93
CA PRO A 138 -21.23 -25.87 18.89
C PRO A 138 -20.49 -24.58 19.33
N PRO A 139 -19.58 -24.02 18.50
CA PRO A 139 -19.16 -22.65 18.72
C PRO A 139 -20.42 -21.79 18.58
N LYS A 140 -20.71 -21.03 19.64
CA LYS A 140 -21.85 -20.10 19.67
C LYS A 140 -21.79 -19.21 18.43
N SER A 141 -22.76 -19.46 17.54
CA SER A 141 -23.25 -18.63 16.45
C SER A 141 -22.51 -17.32 16.20
N ALA A 142 -21.72 -17.29 15.12
CA ALA A 142 -21.57 -16.09 14.31
C ALA A 142 -22.89 -15.88 13.54
N THR A 143 -23.81 -15.12 14.12
CA THR A 143 -24.92 -14.51 13.39
C THR A 143 -24.36 -13.41 12.47
N PRO A 144 -24.84 -13.29 11.22
CA PRO A 144 -24.55 -12.14 10.39
C PRO A 144 -25.45 -10.99 10.85
N GLU A 145 -25.01 -10.23 11.85
CA GLU A 145 -25.73 -9.03 12.28
C GLU A 145 -25.41 -7.87 11.33
N SER A 146 -26.44 -7.53 10.56
CA SER A 146 -26.60 -6.25 9.87
C SER A 146 -26.33 -5.07 10.81
N GLY A 147 -25.58 -4.09 10.29
CA GLY A 147 -25.20 -2.82 10.91
C GLY A 147 -25.95 -2.40 12.18
N HIS A 148 -25.28 -2.51 13.32
CA HIS A 148 -25.61 -1.79 14.53
C HIS A 148 -24.52 -0.76 14.83
N ILE A 149 -24.95 0.48 15.06
CA ILE A 149 -24.11 1.69 15.24
C ILE A 149 -23.24 1.63 16.52
N ASN A 150 -23.44 0.66 17.42
CA ASN A 150 -22.71 0.52 18.69
C ASN A 150 -22.08 -0.87 18.92
N GLY A 151 -21.86 -1.67 17.87
CA GLY A 151 -21.18 -2.98 17.96
C GLY A 151 -19.73 -2.90 17.51
N TYR A 152 -18.84 -3.69 18.12
CA TYR A 152 -17.46 -3.85 17.68
C TYR A 152 -17.42 -4.15 16.17
N PRO A 153 -16.55 -3.49 15.38
CA PRO A 153 -16.34 -3.88 14.00
C PRO A 153 -15.99 -5.38 13.94
N PRO A 154 -16.38 -6.11 12.88
CA PRO A 154 -15.95 -7.49 12.74
C PRO A 154 -14.42 -7.55 12.82
N ILE A 155 -13.92 -8.47 13.66
CA ILE A 155 -12.49 -8.72 13.81
C ILE A 155 -11.92 -8.91 12.41
N ALA A 156 -10.86 -8.17 12.05
CA ALA A 156 -10.14 -8.35 10.80
C ALA A 156 -9.30 -9.65 10.86
N THR A 157 -9.96 -10.77 11.16
CA THR A 157 -9.42 -12.11 10.97
C THR A 157 -9.92 -12.58 9.63
N THR A 158 -9.20 -12.24 8.58
CA THR A 158 -9.32 -13.01 7.36
C THR A 158 -7.99 -12.93 6.65
N GLU A 159 -7.17 -13.96 6.88
CA GLU A 159 -5.97 -14.28 6.09
C GLU A 159 -6.28 -14.40 4.58
N LYS A 160 -7.56 -14.38 4.20
CA LYS A 160 -8.09 -14.33 2.84
C LYS A 160 -9.18 -13.27 2.77
N PRO A 161 -9.17 -12.37 1.77
CA PRO A 161 -10.30 -11.45 1.58
C PRO A 161 -11.61 -12.24 1.44
N SER A 162 -12.71 -11.72 1.97
CA SER A 162 -14.00 -12.40 1.84
C SER A 162 -14.35 -12.53 0.35
N SER A 163 -14.62 -13.76 -0.09
CA SER A 163 -14.87 -14.07 -1.51
C SER A 163 -16.31 -13.76 -1.93
N VAL A 164 -16.92 -12.71 -1.37
CA VAL A 164 -18.38 -12.59 -1.36
C VAL A 164 -18.90 -11.91 -2.63
N HIS A 165 -18.08 -11.13 -3.34
CA HIS A 165 -18.49 -10.56 -4.62
C HIS A 165 -17.32 -10.25 -5.56
N ASN A 166 -17.31 -10.93 -6.71
CA ASN A 166 -16.39 -10.62 -7.80
C ASN A 166 -16.79 -9.29 -8.47
N ILE A 167 -15.81 -8.55 -8.99
CA ILE A 167 -16.04 -7.29 -9.73
C ILE A 167 -16.08 -7.50 -11.24
N LEU A 168 -15.29 -8.45 -11.75
CA LEU A 168 -15.11 -8.64 -13.19
C LEU A 168 -16.18 -9.54 -13.81
N GLY A 169 -16.61 -9.17 -15.02
CA GLY A 169 -17.54 -9.92 -15.84
C GLY A 169 -18.99 -9.40 -15.76
N PHE A 170 -19.71 -9.48 -16.87
CA PHE A 170 -21.08 -8.98 -16.99
C PHE A 170 -22.07 -9.61 -15.98
N HIS A 171 -21.86 -10.89 -15.63
CA HIS A 171 -22.68 -11.59 -14.64
C HIS A 171 -22.45 -11.07 -13.20
N ASN A 172 -21.30 -10.47 -12.92
CA ASN A 172 -20.90 -10.00 -11.59
C ASN A 172 -21.08 -8.48 -11.41
N MET A 173 -21.73 -7.84 -12.40
CA MET A 173 -22.07 -6.42 -12.32
C MET A 173 -23.21 -6.20 -11.34
N ASP A 174 -23.01 -5.25 -10.44
CA ASP A 174 -23.97 -4.85 -9.42
C ASP A 174 -24.23 -3.34 -9.49
N LEU A 175 -25.46 -2.97 -9.86
CA LEU A 175 -25.87 -1.56 -9.97
C LEU A 175 -25.99 -0.86 -8.61
N HIS A 176 -25.94 -1.58 -7.50
CA HIS A 176 -25.86 -0.99 -6.16
C HIS A 176 -24.41 -0.68 -5.76
N ARG A 177 -23.43 -1.26 -6.45
CA ARG A 177 -22.00 -1.01 -6.20
C ARG A 177 -21.57 0.30 -6.87
N VAL A 178 -21.12 1.25 -6.04
CA VAL A 178 -20.64 2.57 -6.51
C VAL A 178 -19.58 2.46 -7.60
N THR A 179 -18.66 1.50 -7.49
CA THR A 179 -17.62 1.24 -8.50
C THR A 179 -18.22 0.98 -9.89
N ASP A 180 -19.22 0.11 -9.99
CA ASP A 180 -19.78 -0.33 -11.27
C ASP A 180 -20.58 0.79 -11.92
N VAL A 181 -21.40 1.47 -11.10
CA VAL A 181 -22.16 2.64 -11.53
C VAL A 181 -21.20 3.73 -12.01
N SER A 182 -20.11 3.98 -11.29
CA SER A 182 -19.10 4.98 -11.68
C SER A 182 -18.46 4.64 -13.03
N VAL A 183 -18.06 3.37 -13.23
CA VAL A 183 -17.48 2.93 -14.50
C VAL A 183 -18.47 3.06 -15.65
N LEU A 184 -19.72 2.62 -15.45
CA LEU A 184 -20.78 2.74 -16.45
C LEU A 184 -21.08 4.19 -16.82
N LEU A 185 -21.21 5.07 -15.83
CA LEU A 185 -21.46 6.50 -16.05
C LEU A 185 -20.27 7.17 -16.75
N MET A 186 -19.04 6.90 -16.34
CA MET A 186 -17.86 7.48 -16.98
C MET A 186 -17.65 6.98 -18.42
N GLN A 187 -17.84 5.68 -18.67
CA GLN A 187 -17.77 5.13 -20.02
C GLN A 187 -18.87 5.69 -20.91
N SER A 188 -20.13 5.66 -20.45
CA SER A 188 -21.27 6.19 -21.21
C SER A 188 -21.10 7.67 -21.51
N TYR A 189 -20.61 8.47 -20.55
CA TYR A 189 -20.26 9.87 -20.77
C TYR A 189 -19.18 10.01 -21.84
N LEU A 190 -18.06 9.31 -21.70
CA LEU A 190 -16.93 9.44 -22.62
C LEU A 190 -17.29 9.02 -24.04
N PHE A 191 -18.01 7.89 -24.20
CA PHE A 191 -18.50 7.43 -25.50
C PHE A 191 -19.55 8.38 -26.09
N SER A 192 -20.47 8.91 -25.29
CA SER A 192 -21.45 9.89 -25.75
C SER A 192 -20.75 11.15 -26.28
N VAL A 193 -19.77 11.69 -25.54
CA VAL A 193 -18.97 12.82 -26.01
C VAL A 193 -18.19 12.45 -27.27
N ALA A 194 -17.64 11.24 -27.38
CA ALA A 194 -16.92 10.79 -28.57
C ALA A 194 -17.83 10.68 -29.80
N VAL A 195 -19.08 10.27 -29.66
CA VAL A 195 -20.03 10.17 -30.78
C VAL A 195 -20.63 11.53 -31.15
N LEU A 196 -20.99 12.35 -30.16
CA LEU A 196 -21.73 13.60 -30.38
C LEU A 196 -20.85 14.77 -30.84
N THR A 197 -19.54 14.72 -30.59
CA THR A 197 -18.62 15.81 -31.01
C THR A 197 -18.14 15.62 -32.46
N PRO A 198 -17.81 16.69 -33.19
CA PRO A 198 -17.29 16.56 -34.55
C PRO A 198 -15.81 16.08 -34.55
N SER A 199 -15.38 15.43 -35.63
CA SER A 199 -13.99 14.96 -35.81
C SER A 199 -13.03 16.07 -36.26
N THR A 200 -13.12 17.25 -35.65
CA THR A 200 -12.16 18.35 -35.89
C THR A 200 -10.81 18.07 -35.23
N PRO A 201 -9.70 18.68 -35.70
CA PRO A 201 -8.38 18.51 -35.11
C PRO A 201 -8.34 18.78 -33.60
N LEU A 202 -9.09 19.77 -33.11
CA LEU A 202 -9.17 20.11 -31.69
C LEU A 202 -9.72 18.95 -30.85
N TRP A 203 -10.88 18.41 -31.23
CA TRP A 203 -11.49 17.27 -30.53
C TRP A 203 -10.63 16.01 -30.65
N GLN A 204 -10.07 15.78 -31.82
CA GLN A 204 -9.12 14.70 -32.07
C GLN A 204 -7.91 14.76 -31.11
N THR A 205 -7.28 15.92 -30.99
CA THR A 205 -6.18 16.14 -30.03
C THR A 205 -6.64 15.97 -28.59
N ALA A 206 -7.82 16.48 -28.22
CA ALA A 206 -8.35 16.34 -26.86
C ALA A 206 -8.54 14.86 -26.46
N PHE A 207 -9.10 14.03 -27.34
CA PHE A 207 -9.27 12.59 -27.08
C PHE A 207 -7.93 11.86 -26.98
N VAL A 208 -6.94 12.23 -27.80
CA VAL A 208 -5.59 11.67 -27.72
C VAL A 208 -4.91 12.06 -26.40
N VAL A 209 -4.98 13.33 -26.00
CA VAL A 209 -4.45 13.79 -24.71
C VAL A 209 -5.13 13.08 -23.55
N ASN A 210 -6.45 12.92 -23.58
CA ASN A 210 -7.19 12.16 -22.57
C ASN A 210 -6.73 10.69 -22.52
N ALA A 211 -6.53 10.03 -23.66
CA ALA A 211 -6.03 8.66 -23.69
C ALA A 211 -4.60 8.54 -23.16
N VAL A 212 -3.72 9.49 -23.47
CA VAL A 212 -2.36 9.56 -22.89
C VAL A 212 -2.43 9.76 -21.38
N ALA A 213 -3.28 10.66 -20.89
CA ALA A 213 -3.43 10.92 -19.45
C ALA A 213 -3.88 9.67 -18.70
N TRP A 214 -4.92 8.97 -19.19
CA TRP A 214 -5.38 7.71 -18.58
C TRP A 214 -4.34 6.60 -18.69
N ARG A 215 -3.58 6.54 -19.78
CA ARG A 215 -2.50 5.55 -19.94
C ARG A 215 -1.37 5.78 -18.94
N LEU A 216 -0.95 7.04 -18.74
CA LEU A 216 0.05 7.42 -17.76
C LEU A 216 -0.45 7.17 -16.33
N TRP A 217 -1.70 7.51 -16.03
CA TRP A 217 -2.31 7.22 -14.74
C TRP A 217 -2.34 5.71 -14.44
N TYR A 218 -2.84 4.90 -15.38
CA TYR A 218 -2.96 3.47 -15.20
C TYR A 218 -1.61 2.75 -15.09
N SER A 219 -0.56 3.24 -15.76
CA SER A 219 0.78 2.65 -15.62
C SER A 219 1.59 3.21 -14.47
N LEU A 220 1.80 4.54 -14.43
CA LEU A 220 2.69 5.18 -13.46
C LEU A 220 1.97 5.47 -12.14
N GLY A 221 0.71 5.91 -12.19
CA GLY A 221 -0.07 6.23 -10.99
C GLY A 221 -0.39 4.99 -10.16
N ILE A 222 -1.02 4.00 -10.78
CA ILE A 222 -1.30 2.70 -10.14
C ILE A 222 0.00 2.00 -9.75
N GLY A 223 1.01 2.00 -10.63
CA GLY A 223 2.33 1.45 -10.33
C GLY A 223 3.00 2.09 -9.10
N TYR A 224 2.90 3.41 -8.96
CA TYR A 224 3.39 4.13 -7.77
C TYR A 224 2.65 3.71 -6.50
N ILE A 225 1.32 3.57 -6.55
CA ILE A 225 0.54 3.11 -5.39
C ILE A 225 0.98 1.70 -4.98
N LEU A 226 1.16 0.79 -5.95
CA LEU A 226 1.64 -0.56 -5.72
C LEU A 226 3.06 -0.61 -5.15
N ASP A 227 4.00 0.17 -5.69
CA ASP A 227 5.36 0.29 -5.12
C ASP A 227 5.31 0.74 -3.66
N ARG A 228 4.53 1.79 -3.37
CA ARG A 228 4.36 2.30 -2.00
C ARG A 228 3.67 1.31 -1.08
N GLN A 229 2.73 0.52 -1.62
CA GLN A 229 2.09 -0.55 -0.88
C GLN A 229 3.08 -1.69 -0.59
N SER A 230 3.88 -2.11 -1.57
CA SER A 230 4.87 -3.17 -1.42
C SER A 230 5.98 -2.83 -0.41
N ASN A 231 6.46 -1.58 -0.45
CA ASN A 231 7.62 -1.16 0.35
C ASN A 231 7.26 -0.57 1.70
N LYS A 232 6.14 0.16 1.80
CA LYS A 232 5.75 0.92 3.00
C LYS A 232 4.33 0.63 3.48
N LYS A 233 3.59 -0.24 2.78
CA LYS A 233 2.18 -0.57 3.04
C LYS A 233 1.31 0.69 3.21
N LYS A 234 1.64 1.75 2.45
CA LYS A 234 1.03 3.09 2.62
C LYS A 234 -0.48 3.07 2.44
N TRP A 235 -0.98 2.30 1.47
CA TRP A 235 -2.41 2.21 1.21
C TRP A 235 -3.12 1.56 2.39
N ALA A 236 -2.71 0.36 2.80
CA ALA A 236 -3.32 -0.31 3.96
C ALA A 236 -3.22 0.51 5.26
N ARG A 237 -2.07 1.14 5.53
CA ARG A 237 -1.87 2.01 6.70
C ARG A 237 -2.76 3.24 6.69
N HIS A 238 -3.08 3.79 5.52
CA HIS A 238 -3.99 4.92 5.42
C HIS A 238 -5.39 4.57 5.92
N PHE A 239 -5.94 3.44 5.49
CA PHE A 239 -7.25 2.95 5.93
C PHE A 239 -7.25 2.63 7.43
N VAL A 240 -6.21 1.91 7.91
CA VAL A 240 -6.07 1.58 9.33
C VAL A 240 -5.97 2.83 10.21
N LYS A 241 -5.33 3.90 9.73
CA LYS A 241 -5.24 5.19 10.45
C LYS A 241 -6.60 5.82 10.72
N TYR A 242 -7.56 5.65 9.81
CA TYR A 242 -8.95 6.10 9.99
C TYR A 242 -9.84 5.05 10.64
N GLY A 243 -9.27 3.94 11.11
CA GLY A 243 -10.03 2.88 11.76
C GLY A 243 -10.78 1.96 10.80
N GLU A 244 -10.45 1.99 9.51
CA GLU A 244 -11.02 1.07 8.53
C GLU A 244 -10.22 -0.23 8.45
N SER A 245 -10.85 -1.30 7.98
CA SER A 245 -10.21 -2.62 7.86
C SER A 245 -9.30 -2.72 6.64
N THR A 246 -8.36 -3.67 6.64
CA THR A 246 -7.57 -4.01 5.45
C THR A 246 -8.42 -4.56 4.31
N GLU A 247 -9.56 -5.16 4.63
CA GLU A 247 -10.53 -5.59 3.64
C GLU A 247 -11.21 -4.39 2.95
N GLU A 248 -11.51 -3.32 3.68
CA GLU A 248 -11.99 -2.08 3.07
C GLU A 248 -10.93 -1.48 2.15
N ALA A 249 -9.68 -1.42 2.62
CA ALA A 249 -8.56 -0.96 1.82
C ALA A 249 -8.44 -1.79 0.51
N TRP A 250 -8.61 -3.11 0.61
CA TRP A 250 -8.60 -4.02 -0.54
C TRP A 250 -9.80 -3.78 -1.47
N ARG A 251 -11.00 -3.57 -0.94
CA ARG A 251 -12.20 -3.27 -1.72
C ARG A 251 -12.06 -1.98 -2.51
N GLN A 252 -11.57 -0.91 -1.87
CA GLN A 252 -11.29 0.37 -2.51
C GLN A 252 -10.18 0.25 -3.57
N TRP A 253 -9.15 -0.56 -3.29
CA TRP A 253 -8.11 -0.86 -4.28
C TRP A 253 -8.67 -1.54 -5.53
N LYS A 254 -9.47 -2.60 -5.37
CA LYS A 254 -10.12 -3.26 -6.52
C LYS A 254 -10.95 -2.26 -7.33
N GLY A 255 -11.70 -1.39 -6.65
CA GLY A 255 -12.49 -0.34 -7.30
C GLY A 255 -11.65 0.64 -8.11
N LEU A 256 -10.58 1.18 -7.51
CA LEU A 256 -9.67 2.12 -8.16
C LEU A 256 -8.97 1.50 -9.37
N TYR A 257 -8.48 0.27 -9.23
CA TYR A 257 -7.82 -0.46 -10.30
C TYR A 257 -8.78 -0.76 -11.45
N HIS A 258 -9.98 -1.26 -11.14
CA HIS A 258 -11.00 -1.58 -12.15
C HIS A 258 -11.41 -0.34 -12.95
N LEU A 259 -11.67 0.77 -12.27
CA LEU A 259 -11.99 2.05 -12.92
C LEU A 259 -10.85 2.51 -13.82
N SER A 260 -9.62 2.49 -13.32
CA SER A 260 -8.43 2.96 -14.06
C SER A 260 -8.17 2.12 -15.32
N MET A 261 -8.26 0.79 -15.22
CA MET A 261 -8.13 -0.13 -16.35
C MET A 261 -9.24 0.09 -17.39
N SER A 262 -10.48 0.24 -16.91
CA SER A 262 -11.65 0.48 -17.75
C SER A 262 -11.57 1.80 -18.52
N MET A 263 -11.20 2.88 -17.83
CA MET A 263 -11.02 4.21 -18.44
C MET A 263 -9.81 4.27 -19.37
N CYS A 264 -8.72 3.56 -19.06
CA CYS A 264 -7.58 3.41 -19.97
C CYS A 264 -8.01 2.76 -21.30
N THR A 265 -8.86 1.74 -21.24
CA THR A 265 -9.36 1.05 -22.45
C THR A 265 -10.37 1.92 -23.20
N ALA A 266 -11.34 2.50 -22.50
CA ALA A 266 -12.39 3.33 -23.10
C ALA A 266 -11.82 4.60 -23.76
N SER A 267 -10.86 5.26 -23.13
CA SER A 267 -10.20 6.46 -23.69
C SER A 267 -9.37 6.14 -24.93
N PHE A 268 -8.63 5.03 -24.93
CA PHE A 268 -7.92 4.55 -26.12
C PHE A 268 -8.88 4.27 -27.28
N LEU A 269 -9.99 3.56 -27.01
CA LEU A 269 -11.02 3.28 -28.02
C LEU A 269 -11.68 4.56 -28.55
N CYS A 270 -12.01 5.52 -27.69
CA CYS A 270 -12.58 6.80 -28.12
C CYS A 270 -11.61 7.61 -28.99
N ALA A 271 -10.33 7.63 -28.63
CA ALA A 271 -9.29 8.25 -29.47
C ALA A 271 -9.19 7.54 -30.83
N ALA A 272 -9.22 6.21 -30.84
CA ALA A 272 -9.21 5.41 -32.06
C ALA A 272 -10.43 5.68 -32.94
N LEU A 273 -11.64 5.73 -32.35
CA LEU A 273 -12.89 6.07 -33.05
C LEU A 273 -12.81 7.46 -33.70
N LYS A 274 -12.23 8.46 -33.03
CA LYS A 274 -12.03 9.81 -33.57
C LYS A 274 -11.00 9.92 -34.68
N MET A 275 -10.06 8.98 -34.70
CA MET A 275 -8.97 8.88 -35.68
C MET A 275 -9.30 7.94 -36.84
N TYR A 276 -10.39 7.19 -36.76
CA TYR A 276 -10.77 6.22 -37.77
C TYR A 276 -11.47 6.88 -38.94
N ASN A 277 -11.02 6.53 -40.15
CA ASN A 277 -11.69 6.88 -41.40
C ASN A 277 -12.16 5.61 -42.08
N LEU A 278 -13.45 5.55 -42.43
CA LEU A 278 -14.02 4.43 -43.15
C LEU A 278 -13.39 4.36 -44.56
N PRO A 279 -12.82 3.20 -44.95
CA PRO A 279 -12.30 3.03 -46.31
C PRO A 279 -13.40 3.27 -47.34
N PRO A 280 -13.15 4.07 -48.39
CA PRO A 280 -14.09 4.19 -49.51
C PRO A 280 -14.22 2.85 -50.25
N ASP A 281 -13.10 2.13 -50.41
CA ASP A 281 -13.04 0.81 -51.02
C ASP A 281 -12.38 -0.20 -50.09
N TRP A 282 -13.08 -1.30 -49.81
CA TRP A 282 -12.57 -2.40 -48.98
C TRP A 282 -11.68 -3.35 -49.77
N THR A 283 -11.86 -3.43 -51.09
CA THR A 283 -11.16 -4.35 -51.99
C THR A 283 -9.82 -3.79 -52.49
N TYR A 284 -9.59 -2.49 -52.35
CA TYR A 284 -8.38 -1.82 -52.82
C TYR A 284 -7.31 -1.73 -51.71
N GLY A 285 -6.08 -2.13 -52.04
CA GLY A 285 -4.93 -2.06 -51.15
C GLY A 285 -4.99 -3.02 -49.95
N LEU A 286 -4.39 -2.60 -48.83
CA LEU A 286 -4.30 -3.40 -47.59
C LEU A 286 -5.50 -3.19 -46.66
N ALA A 287 -6.57 -2.54 -47.13
CA ALA A 287 -7.71 -2.16 -46.31
C ALA A 287 -8.44 -3.38 -45.73
N LEU A 288 -8.70 -4.42 -46.51
CA LEU A 288 -9.31 -5.64 -45.98
C LEU A 288 -8.36 -6.37 -45.02
N LEU A 289 -7.09 -6.52 -45.40
CA LEU A 289 -6.09 -7.24 -44.61
C LEU A 289 -5.88 -6.62 -43.23
N ARG A 290 -5.74 -5.28 -43.14
CA ARG A 290 -5.50 -4.59 -41.86
C ARG A 290 -6.67 -4.75 -40.89
N HIS A 291 -7.92 -4.80 -41.39
CA HIS A 291 -9.08 -5.06 -40.55
C HIS A 291 -9.16 -6.51 -40.10
N VAL A 292 -8.92 -7.47 -41.01
CA VAL A 292 -8.91 -8.89 -40.66
C VAL A 292 -7.84 -9.19 -39.60
N LEU A 293 -6.62 -8.72 -39.82
CA LEU A 293 -5.53 -8.89 -38.85
C LEU A 293 -5.81 -8.13 -37.55
N GLY A 294 -6.31 -6.89 -37.63
CA GLY A 294 -6.61 -6.11 -36.43
C GLY A 294 -7.71 -6.74 -35.57
N MET A 295 -8.78 -7.25 -36.18
CA MET A 295 -9.83 -7.99 -35.48
C MET A 295 -9.30 -9.29 -34.87
N ALA A 296 -8.44 -10.02 -35.57
CA ALA A 296 -7.79 -11.22 -35.03
C ALA A 296 -6.92 -10.90 -33.81
N MET A 297 -6.18 -9.78 -33.82
CA MET A 297 -5.38 -9.35 -32.67
C MET A 297 -6.23 -8.89 -31.47
N ILE A 298 -7.38 -8.25 -31.72
CA ILE A 298 -8.36 -7.91 -30.66
C ILE A 298 -8.92 -9.20 -30.04
N ALA A 299 -9.34 -10.16 -30.87
CA ALA A 299 -9.82 -11.45 -30.39
C ALA A 299 -8.75 -12.20 -29.57
N LEU A 300 -7.49 -12.15 -30.01
CA LEU A 300 -6.35 -12.73 -29.30
C LEU A 300 -6.12 -12.08 -27.92
N GLN A 301 -6.20 -10.76 -27.81
CA GLN A 301 -6.10 -10.07 -26.52
C GLN A 301 -7.27 -10.45 -25.61
N ILE A 302 -8.51 -10.46 -26.12
CA ILE A 302 -9.68 -10.86 -25.33
C ILE A 302 -9.51 -12.27 -24.78
N TRP A 303 -9.13 -13.23 -25.64
CA TRP A 303 -8.85 -14.60 -25.22
C TRP A 303 -7.75 -14.67 -24.17
N THR A 304 -6.65 -13.92 -24.36
CA THR A 304 -5.54 -13.84 -23.41
C THR A 304 -6.02 -13.33 -22.04
N SER A 305 -6.83 -12.27 -22.01
CA SER A 305 -7.39 -11.72 -20.76
C SER A 305 -8.28 -12.72 -20.04
N PHE A 306 -9.15 -13.46 -20.75
CA PHE A 306 -9.96 -14.52 -20.15
C PHE A 306 -9.09 -15.64 -19.58
N SER A 307 -8.07 -16.10 -20.32
CA SER A 307 -7.17 -17.16 -19.84
C SER A 307 -6.33 -16.74 -18.63
N ILE A 308 -5.91 -15.47 -18.56
CA ILE A 308 -5.23 -14.92 -17.38
C ILE A 308 -6.17 -14.91 -16.18
N TYR A 309 -7.39 -14.40 -16.36
CA TYR A 309 -8.37 -14.32 -15.28
C TYR A 309 -8.78 -15.70 -14.75
N GLU A 310 -8.95 -16.68 -15.63
CA GLU A 310 -9.23 -18.07 -15.24
C GLU A 310 -8.06 -18.71 -14.45
N SER A 311 -6.82 -18.36 -14.80
CA SER A 311 -5.62 -18.91 -14.14
C SER A 311 -5.30 -18.24 -12.80
N LEU A 312 -5.47 -16.93 -12.69
CA LEU A 312 -5.15 -16.14 -11.49
C LEU A 312 -6.32 -15.93 -10.54
N GLY A 313 -7.55 -16.01 -11.06
CA GLY A 313 -8.75 -15.57 -10.36
C GLY A 313 -8.75 -14.06 -10.08
N GLU A 314 -9.75 -13.61 -9.32
CA GLU A 314 -9.88 -12.19 -8.95
C GLU A 314 -8.69 -11.71 -8.09
N PHE A 315 -8.19 -12.56 -7.19
CA PHE A 315 -7.09 -12.21 -6.31
C PHE A 315 -5.81 -11.81 -7.07
N GLY A 316 -5.36 -12.63 -8.01
CA GLY A 316 -4.16 -12.32 -8.80
C GLY A 316 -4.40 -11.22 -9.82
N TRP A 317 -5.60 -11.13 -10.42
CA TRP A 317 -5.93 -10.06 -11.38
C TRP A 317 -5.80 -8.65 -10.78
N PHE A 318 -6.11 -8.49 -9.49
CA PHE A 318 -6.04 -7.22 -8.78
C PHE A 318 -4.75 -7.06 -7.95
N PHE A 319 -3.70 -7.85 -8.18
CA PHE A 319 -2.44 -7.77 -7.41
C PHE A 319 -2.62 -7.98 -5.90
N GLY A 320 -3.41 -8.99 -5.50
CA GLY A 320 -3.72 -9.27 -4.09
C GLY A 320 -2.51 -9.61 -3.23
N ASP A 321 -1.47 -10.17 -3.84
CA ASP A 321 -0.16 -10.46 -3.23
C ASP A 321 0.55 -9.19 -2.69
N PHE A 322 0.28 -8.00 -3.25
CA PHE A 322 0.78 -6.74 -2.69
C PHE A 322 0.16 -6.41 -1.31
N PHE A 323 -1.04 -6.93 -1.04
CA PHE A 323 -1.84 -6.61 0.14
C PHE A 323 -1.80 -7.71 1.20
N PHE A 324 -1.64 -8.97 0.81
CA PHE A 324 -1.70 -10.12 1.70
C PHE A 324 -0.49 -11.04 1.53
N ASP A 325 0.22 -11.36 2.62
CA ASP A 325 1.47 -12.15 2.60
C ASP A 325 1.25 -13.68 2.48
N HIS A 326 0.04 -14.13 2.11
CA HIS A 326 -0.18 -15.55 1.86
C HIS A 326 0.48 -15.89 0.52
N ALA A 327 1.63 -16.57 0.56
CA ALA A 327 2.30 -17.09 -0.63
C ALA A 327 1.42 -18.16 -1.29
N SER A 328 0.41 -17.73 -2.05
CA SER A 328 -0.30 -18.57 -3.00
C SER A 328 0.77 -19.22 -3.89
N LYS A 329 0.69 -20.54 -4.06
CA LYS A 329 1.59 -21.24 -4.98
C LYS A 329 1.43 -20.58 -6.34
N LEU A 330 2.55 -20.15 -6.94
CA LEU A 330 2.55 -19.58 -8.28
C LEU A 330 1.83 -20.55 -9.24
N THR A 331 0.82 -20.03 -9.93
CA THR A 331 0.06 -20.83 -10.89
C THR A 331 0.90 -21.05 -12.15
N TYR A 332 1.31 -22.29 -12.39
CA TYR A 332 1.95 -22.71 -13.64
C TYR A 332 1.00 -23.47 -14.58
N GLY A 333 -0.31 -23.41 -14.30
CA GLY A 333 -1.39 -23.93 -15.15
C GLY A 333 -1.87 -22.90 -16.19
N GLY A 334 -2.77 -23.33 -17.07
CA GLY A 334 -3.38 -22.46 -18.09
C GLY A 334 -2.35 -21.78 -18.98
N ILE A 335 -2.51 -20.47 -19.20
CA ILE A 335 -1.62 -19.66 -20.05
C ILE A 335 -0.20 -19.53 -19.46
N TYR A 336 -0.08 -19.56 -18.12
CA TYR A 336 1.20 -19.41 -17.41
C TYR A 336 2.13 -20.62 -17.54
N ARG A 337 1.59 -21.76 -18.01
CA ARG A 337 2.40 -22.90 -18.45
C ARG A 337 3.37 -22.50 -19.57
N PHE A 338 2.87 -21.73 -20.54
CA PHE A 338 3.58 -21.42 -21.80
C PHE A 338 4.34 -20.09 -21.75
N LEU A 339 3.77 -19.09 -21.07
CA LEU A 339 4.29 -17.73 -20.98
C LEU A 339 4.49 -17.34 -19.52
N ASN A 340 5.64 -16.76 -19.18
CA ASN A 340 5.86 -16.23 -17.82
C ASN A 340 5.04 -14.96 -17.60
N ASN A 341 4.99 -14.08 -18.61
CA ASN A 341 4.29 -12.81 -18.59
C ASN A 341 3.39 -12.70 -19.83
N PRO A 342 2.20 -13.35 -19.85
CA PRO A 342 1.31 -13.29 -21.00
C PRO A 342 0.87 -11.88 -21.36
N GLU A 343 0.76 -10.99 -20.36
CA GLU A 343 0.42 -9.58 -20.55
C GLU A 343 1.47 -8.82 -21.38
N ARG A 344 2.76 -9.14 -21.19
CA ARG A 344 3.88 -8.52 -21.90
C ARG A 344 3.81 -8.75 -23.41
N VAL A 345 3.43 -9.95 -23.83
CA VAL A 345 3.53 -10.39 -25.23
C VAL A 345 2.19 -10.33 -25.94
N LEU A 346 1.13 -10.88 -25.34
CA LEU A 346 -0.18 -11.05 -25.98
C LEU A 346 -1.26 -10.13 -25.39
N GLY A 347 -1.11 -9.69 -24.14
CA GLY A 347 -2.10 -8.85 -23.45
C GLY A 347 -2.32 -7.47 -24.07
N LEU A 348 -1.47 -7.02 -24.99
CA LEU A 348 -1.60 -5.75 -25.71
C LEU A 348 -1.82 -5.93 -27.22
N ALA A 349 -2.04 -7.16 -27.70
CA ALA A 349 -2.21 -7.43 -29.12
C ALA A 349 -3.39 -6.63 -29.72
N GLY A 350 -4.49 -6.50 -28.99
CA GLY A 350 -5.66 -5.73 -29.41
C GLY A 350 -5.40 -4.24 -29.58
N LEU A 351 -4.52 -3.61 -28.79
CA LEU A 351 -4.13 -2.22 -29.00
C LEU A 351 -3.42 -2.03 -30.35
N TRP A 352 -2.51 -2.94 -30.69
CA TRP A 352 -1.87 -2.98 -32.01
C TRP A 352 -2.88 -3.31 -33.11
N GLY A 353 -3.86 -4.18 -32.84
CA GLY A 353 -4.95 -4.47 -33.76
C GLY A 353 -5.81 -3.26 -34.08
N VAL A 354 -6.17 -2.46 -33.07
CA VAL A 354 -6.86 -1.18 -33.24
C VAL A 354 -5.99 -0.16 -33.98
N ALA A 355 -4.68 -0.14 -33.75
CA ALA A 355 -3.75 0.71 -34.52
C ALA A 355 -3.71 0.31 -36.02
N LEU A 356 -3.77 -0.98 -36.35
CA LEU A 356 -3.89 -1.47 -37.73
C LEU A 356 -5.23 -1.10 -38.38
N ILE A 357 -6.33 -1.24 -37.62
CA ILE A 357 -7.69 -0.85 -38.06
C ILE A 357 -7.81 0.66 -38.24
N THR A 358 -7.14 1.48 -37.44
CA THR A 358 -7.19 2.93 -37.60
C THR A 358 -6.24 3.43 -38.67
N TRP A 359 -5.12 2.74 -38.89
CA TRP A 359 -4.05 3.15 -39.82
C TRP A 359 -3.61 4.61 -39.59
N SER A 360 -3.56 5.03 -38.32
CA SER A 360 -3.20 6.37 -37.89
C SER A 360 -1.87 6.37 -37.16
N LYS A 361 -0.95 7.26 -37.55
CA LYS A 361 0.34 7.45 -36.87
C LYS A 361 0.13 7.74 -35.38
N THR A 362 -0.86 8.54 -35.04
CA THR A 362 -1.15 8.94 -33.65
C THR A 362 -1.58 7.74 -32.79
N ILE A 363 -2.47 6.89 -33.31
CA ILE A 363 -2.91 5.69 -32.59
C ILE A 363 -1.79 4.64 -32.53
N PHE A 364 -0.96 4.55 -33.57
CA PHE A 364 0.25 3.73 -33.55
C PHE A 364 1.20 4.17 -32.43
N PHE A 365 1.49 5.47 -32.29
CA PHE A 365 2.30 6.00 -31.19
C PHE A 365 1.66 5.74 -29.82
N LEU A 366 0.33 5.84 -29.70
CA LEU A 366 -0.37 5.54 -28.46
C LEU A 366 -0.28 4.05 -28.08
N ALA A 367 -0.37 3.15 -29.07
CA ALA A 367 -0.16 1.71 -28.86
C ALA A 367 1.28 1.41 -28.44
N LEU A 368 2.27 2.04 -29.10
CA LEU A 368 3.68 1.93 -28.73
C LEU A 368 3.94 2.44 -27.31
N LEU A 369 3.42 3.62 -26.97
CA LEU A 369 3.51 4.19 -25.62
C LEU A 369 2.91 3.24 -24.58
N SER A 370 1.74 2.66 -24.87
CA SER A 370 1.08 1.69 -24.01
C SER A 370 1.95 0.46 -23.79
N HIS A 371 2.59 -0.04 -24.84
CA HIS A 371 3.51 -1.18 -24.77
C HIS A 371 4.75 -0.88 -23.92
N LEU A 372 5.40 0.26 -24.16
CA LEU A 372 6.56 0.69 -23.38
C LEU A 372 6.21 0.87 -21.90
N LEU A 373 5.08 1.51 -21.58
CA LEU A 373 4.65 1.73 -20.21
C LEU A 373 4.29 0.43 -19.48
N THR A 374 3.73 -0.57 -20.18
CA THR A 374 3.52 -1.90 -19.61
C THR A 374 4.86 -2.59 -19.31
N LEU A 375 5.87 -2.46 -20.17
CA LEU A 375 7.20 -3.00 -19.88
C LEU A 375 7.83 -2.33 -18.63
N VAL A 376 7.70 -1.00 -18.53
CA VAL A 376 8.13 -0.24 -17.35
C VAL A 376 7.41 -0.72 -16.09
N PHE A 377 6.09 -0.90 -16.15
CA PHE A 377 5.31 -1.39 -15.01
C PHE A 377 5.78 -2.78 -14.55
N ILE A 378 5.95 -3.72 -15.48
CA ILE A 378 6.41 -5.08 -15.15
C ILE A 378 7.80 -5.05 -14.52
N GLN A 379 8.74 -4.29 -15.09
CA GLN A 379 10.13 -4.28 -14.65
C GLN A 379 10.33 -3.56 -13.29
N PHE A 380 9.62 -2.46 -13.04
CA PHE A 380 9.84 -1.63 -11.85
C PHE A 380 8.85 -1.87 -10.71
N VAL A 381 7.70 -2.51 -10.97
CA VAL A 381 6.66 -2.72 -9.95
C VAL A 381 6.44 -4.20 -9.69
N GLU A 382 6.07 -4.94 -10.73
CA GLU A 382 5.68 -6.35 -10.58
C GLU A 382 6.89 -7.24 -10.27
N ARG A 383 7.93 -7.22 -11.12
CA ARG A 383 9.11 -8.07 -10.97
C ARG A 383 9.81 -7.90 -9.62
N PRO A 384 10.13 -6.69 -9.14
CA PRO A 384 10.78 -6.52 -7.84
C PRO A 384 9.91 -7.02 -6.68
N HIS A 385 8.59 -6.87 -6.79
CA HIS A 385 7.66 -7.41 -5.80
C HIS A 385 7.64 -8.94 -5.80
N MET A 386 7.53 -9.53 -6.99
CA MET A 386 7.52 -10.99 -7.17
C MET A 386 8.84 -11.62 -6.72
N GLU A 387 9.97 -10.99 -6.98
CA GLU A 387 11.28 -11.46 -6.49
C GLU A 387 11.36 -11.37 -4.95
N LYS A 388 10.83 -10.29 -4.36
CA LYS A 388 10.75 -10.12 -2.91
C LYS A 388 9.90 -11.20 -2.22
N LEU A 389 8.77 -11.59 -2.83
CA LEU A 389 7.83 -12.54 -2.23
C LEU A 389 8.14 -14.01 -2.59
N TYR A 390 8.58 -14.26 -3.84
CA TYR A 390 8.69 -15.60 -4.43
C TYR A 390 10.09 -15.94 -4.96
N GLY A 391 11.14 -15.16 -4.68
CA GLY A 391 12.44 -15.23 -5.37
C GLY A 391 13.12 -16.61 -5.50
N ARG A 392 12.82 -17.59 -4.65
CA ARG A 392 13.32 -18.98 -4.80
C ARG A 392 12.42 -19.90 -5.64
N SER A 393 11.14 -19.59 -5.79
CA SER A 393 10.13 -20.40 -6.50
C SER A 393 9.77 -19.84 -7.88
N LEU A 394 10.35 -18.72 -8.29
CA LEU A 394 10.10 -18.06 -9.56
C LEU A 394 10.80 -18.78 -10.74
N ARG A 395 10.02 -19.16 -11.76
CA ARG A 395 10.55 -19.82 -12.97
C ARG A 395 11.26 -18.83 -13.90
N GLN A 396 12.52 -19.09 -14.22
CA GLN A 396 13.31 -18.26 -15.14
C GLN A 396 12.88 -18.38 -16.61
N ASP A 397 12.68 -19.61 -17.11
CA ASP A 397 12.34 -19.86 -18.52
C ASP A 397 10.90 -20.35 -18.71
N SER A 398 10.16 -19.74 -19.63
CA SER A 398 8.81 -20.19 -19.98
C SER A 398 8.82 -21.46 -20.84
N GLY A 399 7.70 -22.20 -20.89
CA GLY A 399 7.58 -23.39 -21.74
C GLY A 399 7.90 -23.10 -23.22
N LEU A 400 7.42 -21.96 -23.72
CA LEU A 400 7.73 -21.47 -25.07
C LEU A 400 9.24 -21.19 -25.24
N SER A 401 9.86 -20.45 -24.30
CA SER A 401 11.30 -20.12 -24.33
C SER A 401 12.14 -21.39 -24.34
N LYS A 402 11.82 -22.37 -23.49
CA LYS A 402 12.54 -23.64 -23.37
C LYS A 402 12.49 -24.46 -24.67
N SER A 403 11.30 -24.56 -25.28
CA SER A 403 11.11 -25.27 -26.55
C SER A 403 11.82 -24.56 -27.71
N LEU A 404 11.73 -23.23 -27.78
CA LEU A 404 12.43 -22.43 -28.80
C LEU A 404 13.96 -22.55 -28.67
N LYS A 405 14.50 -22.47 -27.45
CA LYS A 405 15.91 -22.71 -27.14
C LYS A 405 16.33 -24.15 -27.47
N ARG A 406 15.42 -25.14 -27.45
CA ARG A 406 15.75 -26.52 -27.80
C ARG A 406 15.76 -26.75 -29.32
N SER A 407 14.85 -26.12 -30.04
CA SER A 407 14.63 -26.32 -31.49
C SER A 407 15.45 -25.41 -32.41
N LEU A 408 15.99 -24.28 -31.93
CA LEU A 408 16.81 -23.38 -32.75
C LEU A 408 18.23 -23.93 -33.01
N PRO A 409 18.76 -23.84 -34.24
CA PRO A 409 20.17 -24.12 -34.54
C PRO A 409 21.13 -23.22 -33.74
N SER A 410 22.33 -23.71 -33.41
CA SER A 410 23.34 -23.01 -32.57
C SER A 410 23.63 -21.54 -32.94
N PRO A 411 23.67 -21.10 -34.23
CA PRO A 411 23.89 -19.70 -34.57
C PRO A 411 22.75 -18.76 -34.17
N LEU A 412 21.50 -19.24 -34.21
CA LEU A 412 20.30 -18.43 -33.94
C LEU A 412 20.01 -18.28 -32.44
N LYS A 413 20.56 -19.17 -31.60
CA LYS A 413 20.51 -19.06 -30.13
C LYS A 413 21.16 -17.78 -29.62
N HIS A 414 22.26 -17.34 -30.24
CA HIS A 414 22.95 -16.10 -29.89
C HIS A 414 22.16 -14.84 -30.25
N TRP A 415 21.25 -14.92 -31.22
CA TRP A 415 20.44 -13.78 -31.67
C TRP A 415 19.32 -13.46 -30.67
N GLN A 416 18.65 -14.48 -30.13
CA GLN A 416 17.67 -14.29 -29.05
C GLN A 416 18.32 -13.71 -27.79
N GLY A 417 19.48 -14.24 -27.37
CA GLY A 417 20.24 -13.69 -26.26
C GLY A 417 20.73 -12.26 -26.49
N SER A 418 20.96 -11.85 -27.75
CA SER A 418 21.29 -10.46 -28.09
C SER A 418 20.09 -9.53 -28.04
N VAL A 419 18.87 -10.00 -28.38
CA VAL A 419 17.64 -9.18 -28.28
C VAL A 419 17.24 -8.99 -26.82
N ASP A 420 17.30 -10.04 -26.01
CA ASP A 420 17.07 -9.95 -24.56
C ASP A 420 18.10 -9.01 -23.91
N ARG A 421 19.37 -9.11 -24.33
CA ARG A 421 20.45 -8.22 -23.86
C ARG A 421 20.32 -6.78 -24.35
N VAL A 422 19.93 -6.52 -25.60
CA VAL A 422 19.70 -5.16 -26.11
C VAL A 422 18.49 -4.50 -25.43
N LEU A 423 17.48 -5.29 -25.05
CA LEU A 423 16.34 -4.80 -24.28
C LEU A 423 16.69 -4.52 -22.82
N GLU A 424 17.52 -5.36 -22.17
CA GLU A 424 18.10 -5.08 -20.86
C GLU A 424 19.04 -3.85 -20.92
N ASP A 425 19.97 -3.80 -21.87
CA ASP A 425 20.90 -2.68 -22.07
C ASP A 425 20.14 -1.36 -22.32
N SER A 426 19.02 -1.37 -23.06
CA SER A 426 18.17 -0.18 -23.29
C SER A 426 17.40 0.25 -22.03
N MET A 427 17.15 -0.67 -21.10
CA MET A 427 16.53 -0.38 -19.81
C MET A 427 17.56 0.11 -18.79
N ASP A 428 18.78 -0.43 -18.82
CA ASP A 428 19.93 0.06 -18.05
C ASP A 428 20.25 1.52 -18.42
N PHE A 429 20.12 1.91 -19.70
CA PHE A 429 20.21 3.32 -20.13
C PHE A 429 19.13 4.22 -19.51
N LEU A 430 17.92 3.70 -19.25
CA LEU A 430 16.84 4.45 -18.61
C LEU A 430 17.05 4.53 -17.10
N GLU A 431 17.55 3.45 -16.49
CA GLU A 431 17.95 3.39 -15.08
C GLU A 431 19.11 4.35 -14.81
N ASP A 432 20.15 4.35 -15.65
CA ASP A 432 21.27 5.29 -15.62
C ASP A 432 20.80 6.74 -15.85
N PHE A 433 19.84 6.98 -16.75
CA PHE A 433 19.28 8.31 -16.95
C PHE A 433 18.49 8.80 -15.72
N ILE A 434 17.71 7.93 -15.09
CA ILE A 434 16.95 8.24 -13.86
C ILE A 434 17.89 8.44 -12.67
N ASP A 435 18.89 7.58 -12.50
CA ASP A 435 19.89 7.69 -11.44
C ASP A 435 20.85 8.86 -11.66
N SER A 436 21.06 9.30 -12.91
CA SER A 436 21.76 10.57 -13.21
C SER A 436 20.89 11.81 -12.93
N ALA A 437 19.57 11.70 -12.98
CA ALA A 437 18.62 12.77 -12.68
C ALA A 437 18.31 12.89 -11.18
N ARG A 438 18.40 11.80 -10.43
CA ARG A 438 18.21 11.70 -8.97
C ARG A 438 19.09 12.65 -8.14
N PRO A 439 20.41 12.78 -8.38
CA PRO A 439 21.26 13.72 -7.65
C PRO A 439 20.98 15.19 -8.02
N LYS A 440 20.52 15.48 -9.24
CA LYS A 440 20.15 16.85 -9.65
C LYS A 440 18.91 17.34 -8.92
N LEU A 441 17.89 16.51 -8.77
CA LEU A 441 16.69 16.80 -7.97
C LEU A 441 17.00 16.91 -6.46
N ALA A 442 17.83 16.02 -5.92
CA ALA A 442 18.25 16.07 -4.52
C ALA A 442 19.07 17.33 -4.20
N SER A 443 19.97 17.74 -5.10
CA SER A 443 20.80 18.94 -4.92
C SER A 443 19.99 20.24 -4.87
N SER A 444 18.84 20.29 -5.57
CA SER A 444 17.94 21.45 -5.59
C SER A 444 17.06 21.56 -4.34
N MET A 445 16.82 20.44 -3.63
CA MET A 445 16.13 20.45 -2.33
C MET A 445 17.09 20.72 -1.17
N ASP A 446 18.32 20.19 -1.24
CA ASP A 446 19.35 20.42 -0.21
C ASP A 446 19.85 21.86 -0.17
N THR A 447 19.84 22.59 -1.29
CA THR A 447 20.12 24.04 -1.32
C THR A 447 19.03 24.83 -0.59
N PHE A 448 17.75 24.49 -0.81
CA PHE A 448 16.62 25.12 -0.12
C PHE A 448 16.64 24.86 1.41
N VAL A 449 17.04 23.66 1.83
CA VAL A 449 17.17 23.29 3.26
C VAL A 449 18.44 23.88 3.89
N ARG A 450 19.52 24.04 3.12
CA ARG A 450 20.74 24.75 3.58
C ARG A 450 20.50 26.25 3.76
N ASP A 451 19.69 26.88 2.91
CA ASP A 451 19.34 28.30 3.03
C ASP A 451 18.42 28.58 4.23
N THR A 452 17.65 27.58 4.70
CA THR A 452 16.91 27.69 5.97
C THR A 452 17.79 27.43 7.19
N ARG A 453 18.81 26.56 7.10
CA ARG A 453 19.67 26.19 8.23
C ARG A 453 20.79 27.20 8.50
N THR A 454 21.19 27.99 7.50
CA THR A 454 22.18 29.07 7.64
C THR A 454 21.63 30.32 8.32
N LEU A 455 20.32 30.53 8.33
CA LEU A 455 19.67 31.59 9.11
C LEU A 455 19.63 31.33 10.63
N PHE A 456 19.88 30.09 11.08
CA PHE A 456 19.84 29.72 12.51
C PHE A 456 21.20 29.64 13.22
N LYS A 457 22.32 29.86 12.51
CA LYS A 457 23.67 29.76 13.11
C LYS A 457 24.27 31.06 13.65
N ASN A 458 23.52 32.16 13.64
CA ASN A 458 23.99 33.45 14.15
C ASN A 458 23.48 33.74 15.56
N TYR A 459 23.97 33.00 16.57
CA TYR A 459 23.93 33.47 17.96
C TYR A 459 25.22 33.04 18.70
N PRO A 460 26.17 33.97 18.93
CA PRO A 460 27.29 33.71 19.82
C PRO A 460 26.85 33.84 21.28
N ALA A 461 27.34 32.93 22.13
CA ALA A 461 27.17 32.96 23.58
C ALA A 461 27.70 34.29 24.14
N ARG A 462 26.79 35.16 24.60
CA ARG A 462 27.12 36.37 25.36
C ARG A 462 27.22 36.01 26.84
N ILE A 463 28.40 36.17 27.41
CA ILE A 463 28.63 36.18 28.86
C ILE A 463 27.88 37.39 29.42
N SER A 464 26.77 37.17 30.14
CA SER A 464 26.02 38.25 30.78
C SER A 464 26.55 38.50 32.19
N ILE A 465 27.15 39.66 32.41
CA ILE A 465 27.45 40.18 33.74
C ILE A 465 26.11 40.59 34.37
N THR A 466 25.70 39.88 35.43
CA THR A 466 24.43 40.05 36.15
C THR A 466 24.43 41.37 36.93
N ARG A 467 23.84 42.41 36.35
CA ARG A 467 23.41 43.61 37.08
C ARG A 467 22.06 43.26 37.72
N LEU A 468 22.02 42.99 39.02
CA LEU A 468 20.76 42.83 39.76
C LEU A 468 19.85 44.03 39.49
N ALA A 469 18.59 43.77 39.17
CA ALA A 469 17.61 44.83 39.02
C ALA A 469 17.42 45.55 40.37
N PRO A 470 17.24 46.88 40.39
CA PRO A 470 17.26 47.69 41.62
C PRO A 470 16.12 47.36 42.59
N ASP A 471 15.08 46.66 42.14
CA ASP A 471 13.93 46.14 42.89
C ASP A 471 14.20 44.81 43.62
N LEU A 472 15.28 44.10 43.28
CA LEU A 472 15.70 42.85 43.92
C LEU A 472 16.63 43.09 45.13
N ALA A 473 17.04 44.34 45.37
CA ALA A 473 17.94 44.69 46.46
C ALA A 473 17.25 44.47 47.82
N GLY A 474 17.66 43.41 48.54
CA GLY A 474 17.15 43.07 49.87
C GLY A 474 16.47 41.70 49.98
N PHE A 475 16.27 41.00 48.86
CA PHE A 475 15.78 39.61 48.85
C PHE A 475 16.94 38.65 48.59
N ASP A 476 17.10 37.60 49.41
CA ASP A 476 18.07 36.53 49.17
C ASP A 476 17.39 35.43 48.31
N PRO A 477 17.88 35.12 47.10
CA PRO A 477 17.36 34.02 46.29
C PRO A 477 17.37 32.66 47.00
N LYS A 478 18.23 32.47 48.02
CA LYS A 478 18.28 31.22 48.81
C LYS A 478 17.05 31.00 49.69
N ASP A 479 16.31 32.06 50.01
CA ASP A 479 15.08 31.98 50.79
C ASP A 479 13.89 31.53 49.93
N TYR A 480 14.06 31.48 48.61
CA TYR A 480 13.08 30.94 47.66
C TYR A 480 13.39 29.50 47.29
N SER A 481 12.37 28.65 47.23
CA SER A 481 12.52 27.28 46.76
C SER A 481 11.27 26.76 46.05
N LEU A 482 11.48 25.80 45.14
CA LEU A 482 10.44 25.08 44.43
C LEU A 482 10.66 23.58 44.59
N GLU A 483 9.68 22.90 45.18
CA GLU A 483 9.62 21.45 45.27
C GLU A 483 8.47 20.94 44.39
N ILE A 484 8.76 19.92 43.58
CA ILE A 484 7.81 19.37 42.61
C ILE A 484 7.40 17.97 43.07
N GLU A 485 6.11 17.71 43.05
CA GLU A 485 5.53 16.40 43.31
C GLU A 485 4.55 16.07 42.19
N GLY A 486 4.67 14.89 41.61
CA GLY A 486 3.81 14.42 40.52
C GLY A 486 3.78 12.90 40.47
N THR A 487 2.82 12.35 39.72
CA THR A 487 2.72 10.90 39.56
C THR A 487 3.94 10.38 38.80
N PRO A 488 4.78 9.53 39.41
CA PRO A 488 5.97 9.01 38.75
C PRO A 488 5.56 8.11 37.58
N ALA A 489 6.24 8.23 36.45
CA ALA A 489 6.03 7.33 35.33
C ALA A 489 6.34 5.87 35.72
N SER A 490 5.57 4.92 35.18
CA SER A 490 5.73 3.49 35.42
C SER A 490 7.17 2.99 35.14
N GLY A 491 7.61 1.98 35.90
CA GLY A 491 9.00 1.49 35.90
C GLY A 491 9.53 0.95 34.56
N THR A 492 8.66 0.62 33.61
CA THR A 492 9.04 0.28 32.23
C THR A 492 9.75 1.44 31.50
N SER A 493 9.50 2.69 31.90
CA SER A 493 10.20 3.87 31.35
C SER A 493 11.68 3.98 31.73
N GLU A 494 12.13 3.28 32.79
CA GLU A 494 13.56 3.19 33.14
C GLU A 494 14.30 2.15 32.30
N SER A 495 13.62 1.08 31.87
CA SER A 495 14.14 0.05 30.96
C SER A 495 14.50 0.61 29.57
N GLU A 496 13.70 1.57 29.06
CA GLU A 496 13.90 2.20 27.76
C GLU A 496 15.17 3.05 27.62
N ARG A 497 15.84 3.42 28.71
CA ARG A 497 17.14 4.12 28.62
C ARG A 497 18.22 3.25 27.99
N TYR A 498 18.03 1.94 27.97
CA TYR A 498 18.95 0.97 27.42
C TYR A 498 18.38 0.48 26.10
N SER A 499 18.74 1.16 25.01
CA SER A 499 18.19 0.88 23.67
C SER A 499 18.73 -0.42 23.05
N GLY A 500 19.63 -1.12 23.77
CA GLY A 500 20.37 -2.28 23.29
C GLY A 500 21.40 -1.93 22.21
N ARG A 501 21.53 -0.64 21.87
CA ARG A 501 22.47 -0.10 20.87
C ARG A 501 23.77 0.35 21.53
N GLU A 502 23.76 0.52 22.84
CA GLU A 502 24.93 0.78 23.66
C GLU A 502 25.76 -0.51 23.81
N GLY A 503 27.10 -0.39 23.95
CA GLY A 503 27.95 -1.55 24.22
C GLY A 503 27.60 -2.22 25.56
N GLU A 504 27.95 -3.49 25.76
CA GLU A 504 27.55 -4.31 26.93
C GLU A 504 27.79 -3.61 28.28
N ILE A 505 28.88 -2.87 28.43
CA ILE A 505 29.22 -2.11 29.65
C ILE A 505 28.29 -0.90 29.86
N GLY A 506 27.83 -0.27 28.78
CA GLY A 506 26.92 0.88 28.81
C GLY A 506 25.44 0.52 29.01
N GLN A 507 25.10 -0.77 28.95
CA GLN A 507 23.75 -1.28 29.23
C GLN A 507 23.50 -1.52 30.72
N VAL A 508 24.56 -1.58 31.55
CA VAL A 508 24.42 -1.78 32.99
C VAL A 508 24.04 -0.44 33.65
N PRO A 509 22.97 -0.40 34.48
CA PRO A 509 22.61 0.80 35.21
C PRO A 509 23.74 1.26 36.11
N GLN A 510 24.22 2.50 35.91
CA GLN A 510 25.19 3.09 36.82
C GLN A 510 24.56 3.21 38.22
N GLN A 511 25.14 2.53 39.21
CA GLN A 511 24.83 2.76 40.62
C GLN A 511 25.28 4.19 40.98
N ARG A 512 24.35 5.13 41.01
CA ARG A 512 24.63 6.50 41.47
C ARG A 512 24.71 6.53 42.98
N VAL A 513 25.73 7.21 43.49
CA VAL A 513 25.96 7.47 44.92
C VAL A 513 25.24 8.76 45.38
N ASP A 514 24.71 9.55 44.43
CA ASP A 514 24.11 10.86 44.68
C ASP A 514 22.60 10.79 44.91
N GLN A 515 22.07 11.67 45.78
CA GLN A 515 20.62 11.79 46.06
C GLN A 515 19.76 12.36 44.92
N TYR A 516 20.36 12.71 43.77
CA TYR A 516 19.66 13.40 42.67
C TYR A 516 19.24 12.41 41.56
N LYS A 517 18.01 11.89 41.67
CA LYS A 517 17.34 11.11 40.60
C LYS A 517 16.63 12.07 39.63
N THR A 518 16.74 11.81 38.33
CA THR A 518 15.93 12.51 37.31
C THR A 518 14.46 12.20 37.59
N LEU A 519 13.64 13.24 37.76
CA LEU A 519 12.20 13.09 37.96
C LEU A 519 11.54 12.83 36.60
N THR A 520 10.74 11.77 36.51
CA THR A 520 9.95 11.43 35.32
C THR A 520 8.50 11.32 35.74
N PHE A 521 7.64 12.13 35.13
CA PHE A 521 6.20 12.15 35.43
C PHE A 521 5.38 11.58 34.27
N GLU A 522 4.21 11.05 34.61
CA GLU A 522 3.25 10.54 33.65
C GLU A 522 2.68 11.64 32.76
N TYR A 523 2.41 11.29 31.50
CA TYR A 523 1.82 12.18 30.52
C TYR A 523 0.42 12.65 30.90
N GLY A 524 0.25 13.98 30.97
CA GLY A 524 -1.02 14.63 31.31
C GLY A 524 -1.41 14.54 32.80
N ALA A 525 -0.61 13.91 33.65
CA ALA A 525 -0.90 13.84 35.08
C ALA A 525 -0.68 15.22 35.74
N PRO A 526 -1.53 15.64 36.69
CA PRO A 526 -1.34 16.89 37.42
C PRO A 526 -0.01 16.94 38.17
N ILE A 527 0.65 18.09 38.15
CA ILE A 527 1.94 18.31 38.82
C ILE A 527 1.75 19.37 39.90
N LYS A 528 2.01 19.00 41.15
CA LYS A 528 1.97 19.90 42.30
C LYS A 528 3.32 20.54 42.51
N VAL A 529 3.30 21.84 42.77
CA VAL A 529 4.48 22.65 43.03
C VAL A 529 4.28 23.32 44.38
N ARG A 530 5.08 22.90 45.35
CA ARG A 530 5.20 23.58 46.64
C ARG A 530 6.27 24.64 46.52
N TRP A 531 5.91 25.86 46.88
CA TRP A 531 6.79 27.00 46.79
C TRP A 531 7.00 27.61 48.17
N GLN A 532 8.21 28.11 48.38
CA GLN A 532 8.59 28.87 49.57
C GLN A 532 9.17 30.22 49.11
N ALA A 533 8.83 31.28 49.84
CA ALA A 533 9.34 32.62 49.65
C ALA A 533 9.54 33.31 51.02
N PRO A 534 10.30 34.42 51.10
CA PRO A 534 10.39 35.25 52.30
C PRO A 534 9.02 35.77 52.76
N ALA A 535 8.83 36.01 54.07
CA ALA A 535 7.57 36.56 54.60
C ALA A 535 7.17 37.91 53.98
N ASN A 536 8.14 38.69 53.49
CA ASN A 536 7.95 39.97 52.80
C ASN A 536 7.90 39.84 51.26
N HIS A 537 7.61 38.65 50.71
CA HIS A 537 7.39 38.47 49.27
C HIS A 537 6.29 39.37 48.71
N ARG A 538 6.25 39.57 47.38
CA ARG A 538 5.24 40.41 46.74
C ARG A 538 4.01 39.57 46.42
N GLU A 539 2.85 40.19 46.57
CA GLU A 539 1.56 39.53 46.29
C GLU A 539 1.41 39.17 44.81
N ASN A 540 2.08 39.91 43.92
CA ASN A 540 2.13 39.68 42.47
C ASN A 540 3.09 38.56 42.05
N ASP A 541 3.65 37.77 42.97
CA ASP A 541 4.54 36.66 42.61
C ASP A 541 3.76 35.56 41.84
N TRP A 542 4.44 34.87 40.92
CA TRP A 542 3.82 33.85 40.07
C TRP A 542 4.81 32.74 39.68
N ILE A 543 4.29 31.59 39.27
CA ILE A 543 5.10 30.44 38.87
C ILE A 543 4.72 30.07 37.44
N GLY A 544 5.73 29.88 36.58
CA GLY A 544 5.53 29.44 35.19
C GLY A 544 6.26 28.14 34.87
N LEU A 545 5.71 27.37 33.92
CA LEU A 545 6.29 26.14 33.39
C LEU A 545 6.95 26.35 32.02
N TYR A 546 8.21 25.95 31.88
CA TYR A 546 9.02 26.18 30.67
C TYR A 546 9.76 24.91 30.25
N MET A 547 10.10 24.81 28.95
CA MET A 547 11.09 23.85 28.49
C MET A 547 12.50 24.27 28.92
N VAL A 548 13.29 23.29 29.34
CA VAL A 548 14.71 23.50 29.62
C VAL A 548 15.41 23.87 28.31
N ALA A 549 16.22 24.94 28.37
CA ALA A 549 16.96 25.56 27.26
C ALA A 549 16.21 26.58 26.37
N ASP A 550 14.90 26.80 26.52
CA ASP A 550 14.20 27.89 25.81
C ASP A 550 14.64 29.28 26.29
N ASN A 551 15.07 29.37 27.55
CA ASN A 551 15.56 30.60 28.14
C ASN A 551 17.09 30.58 28.27
N SER A 552 17.74 31.55 27.62
CA SER A 552 19.20 31.72 27.65
C SER A 552 19.78 32.09 29.02
N SER A 553 18.96 32.65 29.92
CA SER A 553 19.35 33.03 31.28
C SER A 553 18.53 32.25 32.32
N ARG A 554 19.18 31.94 33.45
CA ARG A 554 18.52 31.37 34.64
C ARG A 554 17.88 32.44 35.52
N ASP A 555 18.38 33.68 35.47
CA ASP A 555 17.96 34.76 36.36
C ASP A 555 16.78 35.57 35.80
N VAL A 556 16.57 35.52 34.48
CA VAL A 556 15.48 36.26 33.81
C VAL A 556 14.86 35.37 32.73
N THR A 557 13.54 35.26 32.77
CA THR A 557 12.76 34.63 31.70
C THR A 557 12.50 35.64 30.58
N ARG A 558 12.79 35.27 29.34
CA ARG A 558 12.57 36.12 28.15
C ARG A 558 11.50 35.57 27.22
N VAL A 559 11.19 34.29 27.35
CA VAL A 559 10.15 33.60 26.58
C VAL A 559 8.90 33.52 27.44
N GLY A 560 7.73 33.90 26.91
CA GLY A 560 6.48 33.82 27.65
C GLY A 560 6.06 32.36 27.95
N SER A 561 5.39 32.13 29.08
CA SER A 561 4.87 30.80 29.48
C SER A 561 3.69 30.31 28.61
N GLN A 562 3.19 31.15 27.70
CA GLN A 562 2.05 30.86 26.82
C GLN A 562 0.82 30.33 27.59
N GLY A 563 0.50 30.95 28.72
CA GLY A 563 -0.66 30.58 29.56
C GLY A 563 -0.38 29.49 30.60
N ARG A 564 0.84 28.92 30.65
CA ARG A 564 1.24 27.88 31.63
C ARG A 564 1.82 28.50 32.89
N TRP A 565 0.98 29.25 33.61
CA TRP A 565 1.38 29.90 34.85
C TRP A 565 0.25 29.98 35.87
N ILE A 566 0.61 30.17 37.13
CA ILE A 566 -0.29 30.26 38.28
C ILE A 566 0.24 31.34 39.23
N ALA A 567 -0.65 32.18 39.76
CA ALA A 567 -0.31 33.16 40.80
C ALA A 567 -0.04 32.47 42.16
N THR A 568 0.78 33.08 43.01
CA THR A 568 1.06 32.56 44.36
C THR A 568 -0.02 32.97 45.38
N THR A 569 -0.64 34.12 45.15
CA THR A 569 -1.65 34.74 46.03
C THR A 569 -2.98 34.91 45.31
N LYS A 570 -4.10 34.65 46.00
CA LYS A 570 -5.47 34.81 45.48
C LYS A 570 -5.91 36.27 45.56
N GLY A 571 -6.71 36.72 44.60
CA GLY A 571 -7.33 38.04 44.54
C GLY A 571 -6.44 39.16 43.97
N VAL A 572 -5.29 38.81 43.37
CA VAL A 572 -4.26 39.78 42.97
C VAL A 572 -4.30 40.07 41.47
N TYR A 573 -4.58 39.07 40.65
CA TYR A 573 -4.63 39.19 39.20
C TYR A 573 -6.09 39.23 38.73
N ASP A 574 -6.41 40.10 37.78
CA ASP A 574 -7.78 40.24 37.23
C ASP A 574 -8.28 38.99 36.45
N SER A 575 -7.40 38.02 36.17
CA SER A 575 -7.72 36.83 35.40
C SER A 575 -8.03 35.63 36.30
N VAL A 576 -9.24 35.09 36.17
CA VAL A 576 -9.66 33.84 36.86
C VAL A 576 -8.74 32.66 36.52
N THR A 577 -8.17 32.65 35.30
CA THR A 577 -7.23 31.60 34.89
C THR A 577 -5.90 31.66 35.64
N ALA A 578 -5.49 32.81 36.17
CA ALA A 578 -4.26 32.95 36.95
C ALA A 578 -4.35 32.22 38.30
N GLU A 579 -5.56 32.08 38.84
CA GLU A 579 -5.82 31.46 40.15
C GLU A 579 -6.24 30.00 40.05
N THR A 580 -6.61 29.55 38.84
CA THR A 580 -6.99 28.17 38.59
C THR A 580 -5.80 27.25 38.88
N GLY A 581 -5.93 26.37 39.89
CA GLY A 581 -4.86 25.49 40.35
C GLY A 581 -4.18 25.91 41.67
N ILE A 582 -4.59 27.02 42.32
CA ILE A 582 -4.09 27.33 43.68
C ILE A 582 -4.77 26.41 44.70
N LEU A 583 -4.03 25.43 45.23
CA LEU A 583 -4.50 24.52 46.28
C LEU A 583 -4.43 25.20 47.66
N VAL A 584 -3.26 25.75 47.99
CA VAL A 584 -3.01 26.47 49.24
C VAL A 584 -2.40 27.83 48.89
N SER A 585 -3.16 28.90 49.15
CA SER A 585 -2.66 30.27 49.00
C SER A 585 -1.57 30.58 50.01
N SER A 586 -0.77 31.59 49.71
CA SER A 586 0.29 32.12 50.58
C SER A 586 -0.15 32.17 52.05
N HIS A 587 0.53 31.41 52.92
CA HIS A 587 0.37 31.45 54.37
C HIS A 587 1.75 31.45 55.03
N GLN A 588 1.84 32.03 56.24
CA GLN A 588 3.10 32.17 56.94
C GLN A 588 3.47 30.93 57.74
N VAL A 589 4.72 30.50 57.62
CA VAL A 589 5.31 29.37 58.35
C VAL A 589 6.62 29.83 58.98
N THR A 590 6.85 29.48 60.24
CA THR A 590 8.14 29.74 60.92
C THR A 590 9.01 28.49 60.81
N LYS A 591 10.18 28.63 60.17
CA LYS A 591 11.16 27.56 60.01
C LYS A 591 12.53 28.09 60.42
N ASP A 592 13.23 27.37 61.30
CA ASP A 592 14.56 27.75 61.81
C ASP A 592 14.63 29.19 62.39
N GLY A 593 13.55 29.64 63.05
CA GLY A 593 13.46 30.99 63.64
C GLY A 593 13.24 32.15 62.65
N LYS A 594 13.11 31.87 61.35
CA LYS A 594 12.73 32.84 60.31
C LYS A 594 11.30 32.60 59.83
N GLN A 595 10.59 33.68 59.51
CA GLN A 595 9.26 33.60 58.90
C GLN A 595 9.37 33.50 57.38
N TYR A 596 8.70 32.51 56.79
CA TYR A 596 8.57 32.30 55.37
C TYR A 596 7.09 32.31 54.97
N ALA A 597 6.81 32.65 53.73
CA ALA A 597 5.53 32.39 53.09
C ALA A 597 5.63 31.09 52.29
N THR A 598 4.65 30.21 52.43
CA THR A 598 4.57 28.97 51.66
C THR A 598 3.20 28.80 51.03
N GLY A 599 3.15 28.10 49.90
CA GLY A 599 1.90 27.73 49.25
C GLY A 599 2.08 26.53 48.34
N GLU A 600 0.96 26.05 47.81
CA GLU A 600 0.91 24.90 46.92
C GLU A 600 0.01 25.20 45.73
N VAL A 601 0.55 24.97 44.53
CA VAL A 601 -0.16 25.15 43.26
C VAL A 601 -0.10 23.87 42.45
N GLU A 602 -1.14 23.59 41.66
CA GLU A 602 -1.28 22.41 40.81
C GLU A 602 -1.42 22.84 39.36
N PHE A 603 -0.53 22.31 38.51
CA PHE A 603 -0.57 22.48 37.07
C PHE A 603 -1.28 21.26 36.45
N SER A 604 -2.40 21.50 35.77
CA SER A 604 -3.18 20.49 35.07
C SER A 604 -3.72 21.03 33.73
N GLY A 605 -4.15 20.12 32.85
CA GLY A 605 -4.75 20.44 31.55
C GLY A 605 -3.89 21.34 30.66
N ASP A 606 -4.44 22.47 30.22
CA ASP A 606 -3.73 23.42 29.33
C ASP A 606 -2.54 24.13 29.99
N LYS A 607 -2.40 24.03 31.32
CA LYS A 607 -1.22 24.52 32.05
C LYS A 607 -0.02 23.57 31.95
N LEU A 608 -0.21 22.37 31.41
CA LEU A 608 0.86 21.40 31.15
C LEU A 608 1.36 21.46 29.69
N TRP A 609 2.47 20.75 29.44
CA TRP A 609 2.95 20.48 28.10
C TRP A 609 2.46 19.11 27.61
N TRP A 610 1.82 19.09 26.45
CA TRP A 610 1.32 17.88 25.78
C TRP A 610 2.31 17.38 24.71
N THR A 611 3.60 17.44 25.05
CA THR A 611 4.73 17.06 24.17
C THR A 611 5.85 16.43 25.00
N HIS A 612 6.74 15.68 24.36
CA HIS A 612 7.98 15.25 25.01
C HIS A 612 8.95 16.40 25.17
N GLY A 613 9.71 16.39 26.27
CA GLY A 613 10.71 17.39 26.57
C GLY A 613 11.22 17.26 28.00
N VAL A 614 12.21 18.09 28.31
CA VAL A 614 12.66 18.33 29.68
C VAL A 614 12.11 19.68 30.09
N PHE A 615 11.47 19.74 31.25
CA PHE A 615 10.77 20.93 31.72
C PHE A 615 11.28 21.37 33.10
N GLU A 616 11.06 22.65 33.42
CA GLU A 616 11.36 23.25 34.71
C GLU A 616 10.31 24.30 35.08
N PHE A 617 10.00 24.42 36.38
CA PHE A 617 9.25 25.53 36.92
C PHE A 617 10.18 26.65 37.32
N ARG A 618 9.73 27.89 37.10
CA ARG A 618 10.44 29.11 37.51
C ARG A 618 9.51 29.97 38.35
N TYR A 619 10.01 30.43 39.48
CA TYR A 619 9.33 31.36 40.39
C TYR A 619 9.70 32.78 39.99
N HIS A 620 8.69 33.61 39.73
CA HIS A 620 8.83 34.97 39.24
C HIS A 620 8.38 36.00 40.27
N HIS A 621 9.13 37.10 40.36
CA HIS A 621 8.88 38.13 41.36
C HIS A 621 8.11 39.35 40.83
N ASP A 622 7.17 39.86 41.64
CA ASP A 622 6.51 41.17 41.52
C ASP A 622 5.83 41.41 40.17
N GLY A 623 5.21 40.39 39.58
CA GLY A 623 4.61 40.46 38.24
C GLY A 623 5.61 40.68 37.10
N LYS A 624 6.92 40.63 37.39
CA LYS A 624 8.01 40.74 36.41
C LYS A 624 8.53 39.36 36.05
N HIS A 625 9.54 39.32 35.19
CA HIS A 625 10.14 38.08 34.68
C HIS A 625 11.49 37.74 35.33
N ASN A 626 11.80 38.37 36.47
CA ASN A 626 12.96 38.05 37.29
C ASN A 626 12.72 36.72 38.01
N VAL A 627 13.64 35.78 37.89
CA VAL A 627 13.52 34.43 38.43
C VAL A 627 14.20 34.36 39.78
N MET A 628 13.46 33.98 40.82
CA MET A 628 13.99 33.85 42.20
C MET A 628 14.40 32.42 42.52
N ALA A 629 13.69 31.44 41.97
CA ALA A 629 13.99 30.02 42.13
C ALA A 629 13.61 29.23 40.88
N THR A 630 14.36 28.16 40.62
CA THR A 630 14.09 27.20 39.54
C THR A 630 13.99 25.81 40.15
N SER A 631 12.99 25.05 39.73
CA SER A 631 12.80 23.68 40.19
C SER A 631 13.86 22.73 39.61
N ARG A 632 13.90 21.50 40.12
CA ARG A 632 14.69 20.44 39.47
C ARG A 632 14.11 20.16 38.07
N PRO A 633 14.95 19.91 37.05
CA PRO A 633 14.47 19.48 35.74
C PRO A 633 13.75 18.14 35.84
N PHE A 634 12.66 17.99 35.09
CA PHE A 634 11.89 16.75 35.02
C PHE A 634 11.47 16.46 33.58
N GLU A 635 11.18 15.20 33.30
CA GLU A 635 10.71 14.73 31.99
C GLU A 635 9.25 14.29 32.08
N ILE A 636 8.48 14.59 31.05
CA ILE A 636 7.15 14.00 30.85
C ILE A 636 7.31 12.87 29.83
N ARG A 637 7.03 11.63 30.25
CA ARG A 637 7.14 10.45 29.40
C ARG A 637 5.82 9.68 29.29
N ILE A 638 5.70 8.99 28.17
CA ILE A 638 4.64 8.02 27.90
C ILE A 638 5.36 6.67 27.86
N GLY A 639 5.05 5.78 28.79
CA GLY A 639 5.66 4.45 28.79
C GLY A 639 5.21 3.66 27.56
N LYS A 640 6.14 3.07 26.83
CA LYS A 640 5.78 2.13 25.76
C LYS A 640 5.11 0.90 26.36
N PHE A 641 4.11 0.39 25.69
CA PHE A 641 3.47 -0.87 26.07
C PHE A 641 4.43 -2.01 25.76
N ASP A 642 4.72 -2.86 26.75
CA ASP A 642 5.56 -4.03 26.56
C ASP A 642 4.78 -5.10 25.78
N GLU A 643 5.17 -5.30 24.53
CA GLU A 643 4.50 -6.20 23.59
C GLU A 643 5.01 -7.64 23.69
N ASP A 644 6.18 -7.86 24.30
CA ASP A 644 6.87 -9.16 24.29
C ASP A 644 6.20 -10.19 25.22
N ASP A 645 5.44 -9.72 26.21
CA ASP A 645 4.69 -10.54 27.18
C ASP A 645 3.24 -10.81 26.77
N VAL A 646 2.72 -10.15 25.72
CA VAL A 646 1.29 -10.23 25.32
C VAL A 646 1.12 -10.93 23.98
N GLN A 647 0.66 -12.19 24.02
CA GLN A 647 0.23 -12.90 22.80
C GLN A 647 -1.08 -12.30 22.27
N PHE A 648 -0.98 -11.46 21.23
CA PHE A 648 -2.13 -10.88 20.52
C PHE A 648 -3.03 -11.92 19.80
N ASP A 649 -2.68 -13.21 19.87
CA ASP A 649 -3.51 -14.32 19.39
C ASP A 649 -4.79 -14.48 20.22
N ASN A 650 -4.74 -14.16 21.53
CA ASN A 650 -5.92 -14.10 22.39
C ASN A 650 -6.38 -12.65 22.59
N ILE A 651 -7.23 -12.17 21.68
CA ILE A 651 -7.71 -10.79 21.63
C ILE A 651 -8.30 -10.33 22.96
N ASN A 652 -9.01 -11.19 23.70
CA ASN A 652 -9.63 -10.80 24.95
C ASN A 652 -8.59 -10.50 26.05
N LEU A 653 -7.54 -11.32 26.13
CA LEU A 653 -6.46 -11.11 27.10
C LEU A 653 -5.62 -9.87 26.75
N ALA A 654 -5.29 -9.72 25.47
CA ALA A 654 -4.58 -8.55 24.96
C ALA A 654 -5.39 -7.26 25.16
N ARG A 655 -6.71 -7.31 24.91
CA ARG A 655 -7.60 -6.17 25.10
C ARG A 655 -7.61 -5.70 26.56
N SER A 656 -7.77 -6.60 27.52
CA SER A 656 -7.77 -6.23 28.95
C SER A 656 -6.45 -5.61 29.41
N ALA A 657 -5.30 -6.08 28.90
CA ALA A 657 -4.01 -5.46 29.18
C ALA A 657 -3.91 -4.05 28.57
N VAL A 658 -4.39 -3.87 27.33
CA VAL A 658 -4.43 -2.57 26.65
C VAL A 658 -5.39 -1.60 27.35
N GLU A 659 -6.58 -2.06 27.77
CA GLU A 659 -7.56 -1.27 28.54
C GLU A 659 -6.94 -0.74 29.84
N GLN A 660 -6.28 -1.62 30.61
CA GLN A 660 -5.62 -1.24 31.87
C GLN A 660 -4.50 -0.22 31.68
N ALA A 661 -3.72 -0.35 30.61
CA ALA A 661 -2.66 0.60 30.29
C ALA A 661 -3.20 1.94 29.77
N LEU A 662 -4.28 1.92 28.97
CA LEU A 662 -4.80 3.08 28.26
C LEU A 662 -5.70 3.96 29.15
N LEU A 663 -6.50 3.37 30.05
CA LEU A 663 -7.45 4.09 30.90
C LEU A 663 -6.84 5.28 31.68
N PRO A 664 -5.74 5.12 32.45
CA PRO A 664 -5.17 6.23 33.22
C PRO A 664 -4.65 7.36 32.31
N VAL A 665 -4.15 7.02 31.13
CA VAL A 665 -3.64 7.99 30.14
C VAL A 665 -4.79 8.78 29.52
N VAL A 666 -5.91 8.12 29.19
CA VAL A 666 -7.11 8.79 28.66
C VAL A 666 -7.73 9.71 29.71
N GLN A 667 -7.81 9.26 30.96
CA GLN A 667 -8.26 10.08 32.09
C GLN A 667 -7.42 11.35 32.24
N ASN A 668 -6.10 11.22 32.17
CA ASN A 668 -5.20 12.37 32.17
C ASN A 668 -5.44 13.29 30.96
N CYS A 669 -5.59 12.71 29.75
CA CYS A 669 -5.83 13.48 28.53
C CYS A 669 -7.09 14.35 28.62
N PHE A 670 -8.14 13.86 29.30
CA PHE A 670 -9.42 14.56 29.49
C PHE A 670 -9.44 15.40 30.78
N ASP A 671 -8.27 15.83 31.25
CA ASP A 671 -8.07 16.70 32.42
C ASP A 671 -8.64 16.13 33.74
N ARG A 672 -9.00 14.84 33.76
CA ARG A 672 -9.75 14.17 34.84
C ARG A 672 -11.07 14.88 35.19
N ASP A 673 -11.66 15.57 34.22
CA ASP A 673 -12.93 16.26 34.38
C ASP A 673 -14.06 15.24 34.66
N PRO A 674 -14.80 15.35 35.78
CA PRO A 674 -15.91 14.44 36.09
C PRO A 674 -17.02 14.37 35.03
N GLU A 675 -17.18 15.40 34.19
CA GLU A 675 -18.20 15.43 33.14
C GLU A 675 -17.74 14.79 31.83
N VAL A 676 -16.43 14.74 31.56
CA VAL A 676 -15.85 14.32 30.27
C VAL A 676 -15.00 13.05 30.38
N ALA A 677 -14.27 12.88 31.48
CA ALA A 677 -13.32 11.80 31.69
C ALA A 677 -13.99 10.46 32.07
N PRO A 678 -13.63 9.33 31.42
CA PRO A 678 -14.18 8.02 31.75
C PRO A 678 -13.67 7.55 33.13
N ARG A 679 -14.53 6.96 33.96
CA ARG A 679 -14.11 6.35 35.25
C ARG A 679 -13.69 4.90 35.06
N THR A 680 -14.41 4.19 34.21
CA THR A 680 -14.13 2.81 33.80
C THR A 680 -13.85 2.71 32.30
N ALA A 681 -13.31 1.58 31.84
CA ALA A 681 -13.00 1.40 30.42
C ALA A 681 -14.27 1.35 29.53
N ASP A 682 -15.40 0.96 30.11
CA ASP A 682 -16.70 0.82 29.43
C ASP A 682 -17.48 2.15 29.40
N ASP A 683 -17.07 3.14 30.20
CA ASP A 683 -17.74 4.43 30.24
C ASP A 683 -17.60 5.17 28.90
N MET A 684 -18.71 5.72 28.43
CA MET A 684 -18.74 6.58 27.26
C MET A 684 -18.14 7.95 27.61
N PHE A 685 -17.41 8.53 26.66
CA PHE A 685 -16.85 9.86 26.83
C PHE A 685 -17.97 10.92 26.84
N GLY A 686 -17.81 11.99 27.63
CA GLY A 686 -18.86 13.00 27.85
C GLY A 686 -19.19 13.87 26.62
N ASP A 687 -20.43 14.37 26.58
CA ASP A 687 -20.92 15.25 25.52
C ASP A 687 -20.20 16.61 25.54
N GLY A 688 -19.40 16.90 24.49
CA GLY A 688 -18.62 18.14 24.38
C GLY A 688 -17.25 17.98 23.71
N LEU A 689 -16.75 16.73 23.65
CA LEU A 689 -15.47 16.36 23.03
C LEU A 689 -15.34 16.77 21.54
N GLU A 690 -16.44 16.75 20.79
CA GLU A 690 -16.45 17.08 19.36
C GLU A 690 -16.11 18.56 19.09
N ARG A 691 -16.43 19.48 20.01
CA ARG A 691 -16.27 20.92 19.79
C ARG A 691 -14.83 21.39 19.91
N GLU A 692 -14.02 20.73 20.74
CA GLU A 692 -12.71 21.27 21.13
C GLU A 692 -11.53 20.55 20.49
N GLY A 693 -11.68 19.27 20.07
CA GLY A 693 -10.69 18.49 19.31
C GLY A 693 -9.32 18.28 19.99
N ARG A 694 -9.00 19.03 21.05
CA ARG A 694 -7.74 18.99 21.82
C ARG A 694 -7.55 17.66 22.51
N TYR A 695 -8.63 17.14 23.10
CA TYR A 695 -8.65 15.89 23.84
C TYR A 695 -8.28 14.69 22.97
N ALA A 696 -8.94 14.55 21.83
CA ALA A 696 -8.64 13.50 20.87
C ALA A 696 -7.19 13.53 20.35
N ARG A 697 -6.63 14.72 20.09
CA ARG A 697 -5.22 14.86 19.67
C ARG A 697 -4.24 14.40 20.75
N ARG A 698 -4.50 14.71 22.03
CA ARG A 698 -3.68 14.26 23.16
C ARG A 698 -3.69 12.74 23.28
N VAL A 699 -4.88 12.12 23.14
CA VAL A 699 -5.06 10.65 23.20
C VAL A 699 -4.34 9.97 22.04
N VAL A 700 -4.53 10.44 20.80
CA VAL A 700 -3.86 9.85 19.62
C VAL A 700 -2.35 9.95 19.73
N PHE A 701 -1.82 11.09 20.21
CA PHE A 701 -0.39 11.24 20.46
C PHE A 701 0.10 10.19 21.46
N ALA A 702 -0.64 9.97 22.55
CA ALA A 702 -0.31 8.94 23.52
C ALA A 702 -0.36 7.53 22.94
N ILE A 703 -1.41 7.18 22.20
CA ILE A 703 -1.52 5.87 21.52
C ILE A 703 -0.34 5.63 20.58
N HIS A 704 0.07 6.66 19.83
CA HIS A 704 1.23 6.56 18.94
C HIS A 704 2.53 6.26 19.71
N GLN A 705 2.76 6.92 20.84
CA GLN A 705 3.95 6.67 21.65
C GLN A 705 3.89 5.33 22.39
N MET A 706 2.73 4.94 22.90
CA MET A 706 2.54 3.69 23.64
C MET A 706 2.63 2.46 22.75
N PHE A 707 1.97 2.49 21.59
CA PHE A 707 1.75 1.30 20.74
C PHE A 707 2.37 1.44 19.33
N GLY A 708 2.95 2.58 18.97
CA GLY A 708 3.49 2.80 17.62
C GLY A 708 2.43 2.84 16.51
N ILE A 709 1.16 3.03 16.85
CA ILE A 709 0.03 3.10 15.89
C ILE A 709 -0.42 4.55 15.76
N GLU A 710 -0.51 5.04 14.53
CA GLU A 710 -0.96 6.41 14.25
C GLU A 710 -2.43 6.39 13.84
N PHE A 711 -3.33 6.78 14.75
CA PHE A 711 -4.74 7.01 14.45
C PHE A 711 -5.04 8.47 14.11
N ALA A 712 -6.19 8.72 13.49
CA ALA A 712 -6.74 10.07 13.33
C ALA A 712 -7.54 10.48 14.59
N PRO A 713 -7.57 11.76 15.00
CA PRO A 713 -8.34 12.21 16.18
C PRO A 713 -9.82 11.83 16.14
N GLU A 714 -10.41 11.77 14.95
CA GLU A 714 -11.81 11.38 14.73
C GLU A 714 -12.10 9.97 15.23
N VAL A 715 -11.10 9.08 15.27
CA VAL A 715 -11.24 7.70 15.77
C VAL A 715 -11.56 7.68 17.26
N VAL A 716 -10.97 8.60 18.04
CA VAL A 716 -11.24 8.70 19.49
C VAL A 716 -12.69 9.07 19.74
N LEU A 717 -13.23 9.97 18.93
CA LEU A 717 -14.63 10.40 19.00
C LEU A 717 -15.58 9.29 18.54
N ALA A 718 -15.26 8.62 17.43
CA ALA A 718 -16.08 7.54 16.87
C ALA A 718 -16.14 6.30 17.79
N ASP A 719 -15.03 5.93 18.42
CA ASP A 719 -15.00 4.78 19.34
C ASP A 719 -15.71 5.09 20.66
N GLY A 720 -15.60 6.33 21.15
CA GLY A 720 -16.35 6.85 22.29
C GLY A 720 -16.04 6.24 23.66
N SER A 721 -15.30 5.12 23.75
CA SER A 721 -14.87 4.49 25.01
C SER A 721 -13.44 3.98 24.93
N VAL A 722 -12.82 3.78 26.10
CA VAL A 722 -11.48 3.18 26.19
C VAL A 722 -11.50 1.73 25.74
N GLN A 723 -12.57 0.99 26.04
CA GLN A 723 -12.76 -0.39 25.60
C GLN A 723 -12.75 -0.53 24.07
N ASN A 724 -13.47 0.34 23.35
CA ASN A 724 -13.51 0.32 21.90
C ASN A 724 -12.16 0.71 21.29
N LEU A 725 -11.49 1.72 21.87
CA LEU A 725 -10.13 2.09 21.46
C LEU A 725 -9.13 0.96 21.69
N ALA A 726 -9.20 0.27 22.83
CA ALA A 726 -8.33 -0.85 23.15
C ALA A 726 -8.54 -2.02 22.17
N TRP A 727 -9.79 -2.32 21.84
CA TRP A 727 -10.13 -3.31 20.81
C TRP A 727 -9.53 -2.92 19.45
N ARG A 728 -9.65 -1.65 19.06
CA ARG A 728 -9.11 -1.14 17.79
C ARG A 728 -7.58 -1.17 17.76
N ILE A 729 -6.91 -0.84 18.86
CA ILE A 729 -5.45 -0.96 19.00
C ILE A 729 -5.02 -2.41 18.82
N CYS A 730 -5.66 -3.36 19.51
CA CYS A 730 -5.38 -4.79 19.37
C CYS A 730 -5.58 -5.27 17.93
N ASN A 731 -6.66 -4.83 17.27
CA ASN A 731 -6.93 -5.18 15.88
C ASN A 731 -5.87 -4.59 14.93
N ALA A 732 -5.55 -3.30 15.07
CA ALA A 732 -4.51 -2.65 14.29
C ALA A 732 -3.14 -3.31 14.51
N LYS A 733 -2.79 -3.70 15.74
CA LYS A 733 -1.58 -4.48 16.04
C LYS A 733 -1.58 -5.82 15.33
N LYS A 734 -2.65 -6.59 15.45
CA LYS A 734 -2.77 -7.90 14.81
C LYS A 734 -2.65 -7.81 13.29
N VAL A 735 -3.32 -6.83 12.69
CA VAL A 735 -3.27 -6.57 11.24
C VAL A 735 -1.89 -6.11 10.80
N LEU A 736 -1.19 -5.33 11.62
CA LEU A 736 0.16 -4.83 11.34
C LEU A 736 1.26 -5.81 11.76
N ALA A 737 0.96 -6.84 12.57
CA ALA A 737 1.95 -7.78 13.11
C ALA A 737 2.73 -8.54 12.04
N PRO A 738 2.11 -9.09 10.97
CA PRO A 738 2.85 -9.67 9.84
C PRO A 738 3.81 -8.68 9.16
N TYR A 739 3.54 -7.39 9.32
CA TYR A 739 4.23 -6.29 8.66
C TYR A 739 5.17 -5.50 9.60
N SER A 740 5.28 -5.88 10.88
CA SER A 740 6.19 -5.25 11.83
C SER A 740 7.58 -5.88 11.67
N MET A 741 8.58 -5.08 11.27
CA MET A 741 9.98 -5.52 11.16
C MET A 741 10.67 -5.63 12.52
N THR A 742 9.96 -6.08 13.55
CA THR A 742 10.63 -6.60 14.74
C THR A 742 11.10 -8.00 14.35
N PRO A 743 12.37 -8.38 14.57
CA PRO A 743 12.82 -9.71 14.21
C PRO A 743 11.96 -10.73 14.96
N SER A 744 11.00 -11.33 14.26
CA SER A 744 10.28 -12.49 14.74
C SER A 744 11.36 -13.47 15.21
N ARG A 745 11.27 -13.88 16.48
CA ARG A 745 12.08 -14.91 17.14
C ARG A 745 12.87 -15.75 16.13
N GLY A 746 14.19 -15.67 16.26
CA GLY A 746 15.16 -16.20 15.31
C GLY A 746 14.69 -17.45 14.59
N ARG A 747 14.90 -17.48 13.27
CA ARG A 747 14.90 -18.70 12.47
C ARG A 747 15.71 -19.74 13.24
N SER A 748 15.05 -20.68 13.90
CA SER A 748 15.72 -21.87 14.40
C SER A 748 16.18 -22.63 13.17
N THR A 749 17.48 -22.55 12.89
CA THR A 749 18.20 -23.58 12.14
C THR A 749 17.76 -24.94 12.70
N PRO A 750 17.27 -25.88 11.86
CA PRO A 750 16.98 -27.22 12.34
C PRO A 750 18.28 -27.80 12.89
N ALA A 751 18.30 -28.10 14.19
CA ALA A 751 19.34 -28.94 14.75
C ALA A 751 19.24 -30.31 14.07
N GLU A 752 20.32 -30.75 13.44
CA GLU A 752 20.47 -32.12 12.97
C GLU A 752 20.25 -33.06 14.15
N MET A 753 19.10 -33.74 14.14
CA MET A 753 18.87 -34.87 15.02
C MET A 753 19.64 -36.04 14.41
N LYS A 754 20.85 -36.30 14.94
CA LYS A 754 21.56 -37.56 14.70
C LYS A 754 20.71 -38.71 15.22
N ALA A 755 20.34 -39.62 14.33
CA ALA A 755 20.12 -41.02 14.64
C ALA A 755 21.36 -41.80 14.19
#